data_AF-A0A922DBW2-F1
#
_entry.id   AF-A0A922DBW2-F1
#
_cell.length_a   1.000
_cell.length_b   1.000
_cell.length_c   1.000
_cell.angle_alpha   90.00
_cell.angle_beta   90.00
_cell.angle_gamma   90.00
#
_symmetry.space_group_name_H-M   'P 1'
#
loop_
_entity.id
_entity.type
_entity.pdbx_description
1 polymer ?
#
loop_
_entity_poly.entity_id
_entity_poly.type
_entity_poly.pdbx_seq_one_letter_code
_entity_poly.pdbx_strand_id
1 'polypeptide(L)'
;MASILRFRKLCYLEPVRCSSLGFQSHVTPKVGKKDDGIVPKVKTVVVEKKRDQQKRNKRQPNEWRCIDYCCWMIGCMCTTWWLLLFLYHCLPATWPGFQVPESPGTRLKREGLTALHPVVLVPGIVTGGLELWEGRPCSEGLFRKRLWAGSFSEIFKRPLCWLEHLSLNHETGLDPPGIRVRAVPGLVSADYFAPGYFVWAVLIENLAKVGYEGKNLHMAAYDWRLSFQNTEIRDQALSRLKSKIELMYLINGYKKVVVVPHSMGVIYFLHFLKWVESPPPTGGGGGSGWCAKHIKAIMNIGPAFLGVPKAVSNIFSSEAKDIAFIRSFAPGLLDSEILGLQTLEHIMRVSRTWDSIVSLLPKGGETIWGNLDWSAEEGHGFSFAEKGQASMSGNNLNNSNGRRSLQVKDPVKYGRIISFGKVASQLPSSQLSTLDSKEFPPTNTSTNFNSSCGEVWTEYDEMSRERIRKIAENKAYTARTLFDLLRSVAPKMMQRAEAHFAHGISENLDDPKYDHYKYWSNPLETRLPDAPDMEIYCLYGVGIPTERAYVYKSSPSEKCKNIPFRIDSSAEGEEGSCLKSGVYFVDGDESVPVLSAGFMCAKGWRGRTRFNPSGMATHIREYRHKPPASLLEGRGMESGAHVDIMGNVALIEDVLRVAAGATGAEIGGDKIYSDILRMSERINIRL
;
A
#
# COMPACT_ATOMS: atom_id res chain seq x y z
N MET A 1 -27.53 29.85 -5.07
CA MET A 1 -28.55 30.63 -4.33
C MET A 1 -29.32 29.83 -3.24
N ALA A 2 -28.77 28.74 -2.69
CA ALA A 2 -29.42 27.98 -1.59
C ALA A 2 -28.84 28.30 -0.18
N SER A 3 -27.79 29.11 -0.09
CA SER A 3 -27.10 29.41 1.18
C SER A 3 -27.65 30.64 1.92
N ILE A 4 -28.50 31.45 1.28
CA ILE A 4 -29.04 32.70 1.87
C ILE A 4 -30.32 32.42 2.70
N LEU A 5 -30.98 31.29 2.49
CA LEU A 5 -32.24 30.94 3.17
C LEU A 5 -32.07 30.22 4.52
N ARG A 6 -30.89 29.69 4.85
CA ARG A 6 -30.64 29.02 6.15
C ARG A 6 -30.17 29.98 7.25
N PHE A 7 -29.68 31.17 6.91
CA PHE A 7 -29.22 32.15 7.90
C PHE A 7 -30.37 32.89 8.62
N ARG A 8 -31.59 32.88 8.06
CA ARG A 8 -32.75 33.58 8.66
C ARG A 8 -33.42 32.84 9.82
N LYS A 9 -33.07 31.56 10.09
CA LYS A 9 -33.70 30.76 11.17
C LYS A 9 -32.95 30.76 12.51
N LEU A 10 -31.77 31.37 12.60
CA LEU A 10 -30.96 31.42 13.84
C LEU A 10 -31.09 32.73 14.62
N CYS A 11 -31.87 33.72 14.14
CA CYS A 11 -32.00 35.02 14.80
C CYS A 11 -33.18 35.15 15.80
N TYR A 12 -33.84 34.05 16.18
CA TYR A 12 -34.90 34.07 17.20
C TYR A 12 -34.73 32.91 18.18
N LEU A 13 -33.76 33.03 19.09
CA LEU A 13 -33.71 32.29 20.34
C LEU A 13 -33.33 33.27 21.46
N GLU A 14 -34.15 33.31 22.51
CA GLU A 14 -33.99 34.16 23.69
C GLU A 14 -32.67 33.86 24.43
N PRO A 15 -32.08 34.87 25.12
CA PRO A 15 -30.79 34.70 25.77
C PRO A 15 -30.92 33.90 27.07
N VAL A 16 -30.37 32.69 27.09
CA VAL A 16 -30.09 31.94 28.33
C VAL A 16 -28.83 32.53 28.98
N ARG A 17 -28.93 32.94 30.25
CA ARG A 17 -27.79 33.40 31.06
C ARG A 17 -26.78 32.26 31.24
N CYS A 18 -25.54 32.49 30.84
CA CYS A 18 -24.43 31.57 31.11
C CYS A 18 -23.87 31.82 32.53
N SER A 19 -23.84 30.77 33.34
CA SER A 19 -23.18 30.72 34.64
C SER A 19 -21.66 30.66 34.48
N SER A 20 -20.94 31.38 35.34
CA SER A 20 -19.49 31.37 35.42
C SER A 20 -18.96 30.00 35.88
N LEU A 21 -18.34 29.25 34.98
CA LEU A 21 -17.48 28.12 35.34
C LEU A 21 -16.06 28.65 35.57
N GLY A 22 -15.65 28.59 36.83
CA GLY A 22 -14.39 29.13 37.33
C GLY A 22 -13.17 28.38 36.78
N PHE A 23 -12.19 29.15 36.35
CA PHE A 23 -10.82 28.70 36.24
C PHE A 23 -10.19 28.72 37.64
N GLN A 24 -9.95 27.55 38.22
CA GLN A 24 -8.96 27.38 39.28
C GLN A 24 -7.58 27.66 38.67
N SER A 25 -6.96 28.75 39.11
CA SER A 25 -5.51 28.93 38.98
C SER A 25 -4.88 28.64 40.34
N HIS A 26 -3.94 27.70 40.34
CA HIS A 26 -3.09 27.38 41.48
C HIS A 26 -2.29 28.61 41.91
N VAL A 27 -2.42 29.00 43.18
CA VAL A 27 -1.49 29.93 43.84
C VAL A 27 -0.93 29.24 45.08
N THR A 28 0.39 29.07 45.09
CA THR A 28 1.23 28.66 46.22
C THR A 28 1.22 29.71 47.35
N PRO A 29 1.35 29.30 48.62
CA PRO A 29 0.99 30.17 49.75
C PRO A 29 2.14 31.11 50.14
N LYS A 30 1.79 32.35 50.51
CA LYS A 30 2.63 33.18 51.39
C LYS A 30 1.82 33.75 52.56
N VAL A 31 2.42 33.56 53.72
CA VAL A 31 2.02 33.92 55.07
C VAL A 31 1.99 35.44 55.24
N GLY A 32 1.00 35.95 56.00
CA GLY A 32 0.96 37.35 56.43
C GLY A 32 -0.27 37.65 57.29
N LYS A 33 -0.02 37.82 58.59
CA LYS A 33 -0.93 38.00 59.72
C LYS A 33 -1.62 39.38 59.79
N LYS A 34 -2.81 39.39 60.42
CA LYS A 34 -3.33 40.37 61.42
C LYS A 34 -3.64 41.79 60.92
N ASP A 35 -4.62 42.53 61.42
CA ASP A 35 -5.57 42.40 62.54
C ASP A 35 -6.74 43.38 62.27
N ASP A 36 -7.91 43.05 62.83
CA ASP A 36 -8.93 43.88 63.48
C ASP A 36 -9.47 45.18 62.82
N GLY A 37 -10.78 45.47 62.81
CA GLY A 37 -11.91 44.84 63.48
C GLY A 37 -13.13 45.78 63.50
N ILE A 38 -14.27 45.20 63.91
CA ILE A 38 -15.44 45.83 64.57
C ILE A 38 -16.43 46.57 63.63
N VAL A 39 -17.62 46.06 63.22
CA VAL A 39 -18.86 45.65 63.95
C VAL A 39 -19.66 46.87 64.46
N PRO A 40 -21.02 46.94 64.45
CA PRO A 40 -22.00 46.31 63.55
C PRO A 40 -23.34 47.11 63.33
N LYS A 41 -24.31 46.41 62.73
CA LYS A 41 -25.75 46.35 63.07
C LYS A 41 -26.73 47.40 62.50
N VAL A 42 -27.77 46.81 61.87
CA VAL A 42 -29.22 46.91 62.18
C VAL A 42 -30.10 47.67 61.17
N LYS A 43 -30.92 46.82 60.50
CA LYS A 43 -32.38 46.92 60.24
C LYS A 43 -32.87 48.00 59.26
N THR A 44 -33.36 47.58 58.09
CA THR A 44 -34.80 47.34 57.75
C THR A 44 -35.64 48.61 57.89
N VAL A 45 -36.50 49.05 56.96
CA VAL A 45 -37.18 48.40 55.83
C VAL A 45 -38.00 49.52 55.13
N VAL A 46 -37.99 49.52 53.80
CA VAL A 46 -39.16 49.70 52.90
C VAL A 46 -39.88 51.07 52.89
N VAL A 47 -40.00 51.68 51.70
CA VAL A 47 -41.26 51.87 50.94
C VAL A 47 -41.08 52.92 49.83
N GLU A 48 -41.22 52.41 48.61
CA GLU A 48 -41.85 52.95 47.39
C GLU A 48 -41.56 54.34 46.77
N LYS A 49 -41.47 54.23 45.43
CA LYS A 49 -42.04 55.07 44.36
C LYS A 49 -41.27 56.30 43.85
N LYS A 50 -40.55 56.00 42.75
CA LYS A 50 -40.69 56.53 41.37
C LYS A 50 -40.89 58.05 41.15
N ARG A 51 -40.08 58.51 40.18
CA ARG A 51 -40.13 59.74 39.35
C ARG A 51 -39.47 60.97 40.01
N ASP A 52 -38.60 61.74 39.38
CA ASP A 52 -38.18 61.81 37.99
C ASP A 52 -36.77 62.42 37.86
N GLN A 53 -36.23 62.20 36.67
CA GLN A 53 -34.93 62.56 36.11
C GLN A 53 -34.37 63.96 36.47
N GLN A 54 -33.05 64.05 36.74
CA GLN A 54 -32.10 64.55 35.73
C GLN A 54 -30.63 64.58 36.23
N LYS A 55 -29.82 63.78 35.51
CA LYS A 55 -28.48 64.10 34.99
C LYS A 55 -27.41 64.65 35.95
N ARG A 56 -26.42 63.78 36.25
CA ARG A 56 -25.01 64.11 35.97
C ARG A 56 -24.11 62.87 35.89
N ASN A 57 -23.36 62.81 34.78
CA ASN A 57 -22.00 62.28 34.61
C ASN A 57 -21.67 60.81 34.93
N LYS A 58 -21.31 60.06 33.88
CA LYS A 58 -19.92 59.63 33.56
C LYS A 58 -19.95 58.61 32.42
N ARG A 59 -19.14 58.83 31.37
CA ARG A 59 -18.88 57.83 30.33
C ARG A 59 -18.20 56.63 31.00
N GLN A 60 -18.86 55.48 31.03
CA GLN A 60 -18.22 54.19 31.30
C GLN A 60 -17.49 53.72 30.02
N PRO A 61 -16.36 53.01 30.14
CA PRO A 61 -15.67 52.44 28.98
C PRO A 61 -16.55 51.34 28.39
N ASN A 62 -16.68 51.30 27.06
CA ASN A 62 -17.41 50.24 26.37
C ASN A 62 -16.73 48.90 26.67
N GLU A 63 -17.32 48.10 27.56
CA GLU A 63 -17.01 46.68 27.67
C GLU A 63 -17.46 46.00 26.38
N TRP A 64 -16.49 45.56 25.58
CA TRP A 64 -16.74 44.79 24.37
C TRP A 64 -17.47 43.51 24.75
N ARG A 65 -18.61 43.23 24.11
CA ARG A 65 -19.30 41.96 24.33
C ARG A 65 -18.43 40.85 23.75
N CYS A 66 -18.52 39.65 24.32
CA CYS A 66 -17.78 38.46 23.84
C CYS A 66 -17.99 38.20 22.33
N ILE A 67 -19.16 38.60 21.82
CA ILE A 67 -19.51 38.54 20.39
C ILE A 67 -18.65 39.51 19.56
N ASP A 68 -18.37 40.72 20.06
CA ASP A 68 -17.55 41.71 19.35
C ASP A 68 -16.08 41.26 19.26
N TYR A 69 -15.58 40.63 20.33
CA TYR A 69 -14.25 39.99 20.33
C TYR A 69 -14.17 38.81 19.35
N CYS A 70 -15.19 37.96 19.32
CA CYS A 70 -15.24 36.81 18.43
C CYS A 70 -15.31 37.25 16.95
N CYS A 71 -16.15 38.24 16.64
CA CYS A 71 -16.23 38.82 15.30
C CYS A 71 -14.93 39.52 14.87
N TRP A 72 -14.25 40.22 15.79
CA TRP A 72 -12.97 40.86 15.51
C TRP A 72 -11.85 39.84 15.27
N MET A 73 -11.79 38.76 16.05
CA MET A 73 -10.84 37.66 15.86
C MET A 73 -11.09 36.93 14.53
N ILE A 74 -12.34 36.62 14.19
CA ILE A 74 -12.71 36.04 12.89
C ILE A 74 -12.32 37.00 11.76
N GLY A 75 -12.57 38.30 11.92
CA GLY A 75 -12.14 39.33 10.97
C GLY A 75 -10.62 39.32 10.76
N CYS A 76 -9.84 39.28 11.84
CA CYS A 76 -8.37 39.22 11.77
C CYS A 76 -7.86 37.91 11.15
N MET A 77 -8.50 36.78 11.45
CA MET A 77 -8.16 35.49 10.82
C MET A 77 -8.46 35.52 9.31
N CYS A 78 -9.60 36.07 8.91
CA CYS A 78 -9.96 36.21 7.51
C CYS A 78 -8.99 37.16 6.79
N THR A 79 -8.66 38.32 7.35
CA THR A 79 -7.74 39.27 6.71
C THR A 79 -6.32 38.76 6.63
N THR A 80 -5.82 38.07 7.66
CA THR A 80 -4.51 37.41 7.62
C THR A 80 -4.48 36.26 6.62
N TRP A 81 -5.55 35.45 6.53
CA TRP A 81 -5.69 34.40 5.52
C TRP A 81 -5.72 34.96 4.09
N TRP A 82 -6.48 36.03 3.86
CA TRP A 82 -6.52 36.74 2.58
C TRP A 82 -5.19 37.42 2.24
N LEU A 83 -4.48 37.97 3.23
CA LEU A 83 -3.16 38.54 3.05
C LEU A 83 -2.13 37.45 2.71
N LEU A 84 -2.17 36.29 3.38
CA LEU A 84 -1.31 35.15 3.08
C LEU A 84 -1.58 34.58 1.68
N LEU A 85 -2.86 34.46 1.29
CA LEU A 85 -3.25 34.07 -0.06
C LEU A 85 -2.80 35.10 -1.10
N PHE A 86 -2.97 36.38 -0.82
CA PHE A 86 -2.52 37.45 -1.69
C PHE A 86 -0.99 37.45 -1.83
N LEU A 87 -0.25 37.33 -0.73
CA LEU A 87 1.21 37.20 -0.75
C LEU A 87 1.65 35.94 -1.51
N TYR A 88 0.96 34.81 -1.32
CA TYR A 88 1.20 33.58 -2.06
C TYR A 88 0.97 33.74 -3.57
N HIS A 89 -0.07 34.47 -3.97
CA HIS A 89 -0.41 34.70 -5.38
C HIS A 89 0.36 35.87 -6.03
N CYS A 90 0.87 36.82 -5.24
CA CYS A 90 1.61 37.99 -5.71
C CYS A 90 3.13 37.84 -5.62
N LEU A 91 3.64 36.80 -4.96
CA LEU A 91 5.03 36.39 -5.11
C LEU A 91 5.17 35.74 -6.50
N PRO A 92 5.91 36.35 -7.45
CA PRO A 92 6.19 35.68 -8.72
C PRO A 92 6.94 34.38 -8.43
N ALA A 93 6.59 33.30 -9.14
CA ALA A 93 7.21 31.98 -9.04
C ALA A 93 8.70 31.93 -9.47
N THR A 94 9.37 33.08 -9.49
CA THR A 94 10.76 33.28 -9.89
C THR A 94 11.47 34.14 -8.84
N TRP A 95 11.57 33.64 -7.62
CA TRP A 95 12.57 34.15 -6.68
C TRP A 95 13.96 33.67 -7.16
N PRO A 96 15.00 34.52 -7.21
CA PRO A 96 16.34 34.09 -7.57
C PRO A 96 16.84 33.08 -6.52
N GLY A 97 16.82 31.79 -6.87
CA GLY A 97 17.15 30.68 -5.97
C GLY A 97 16.11 29.56 -5.88
N PHE A 98 14.86 29.82 -6.30
CA PHE A 98 13.81 28.80 -6.44
C PHE A 98 13.52 28.55 -7.93
N GLN A 99 14.46 27.91 -8.63
CA GLN A 99 14.12 27.30 -9.92
C GLN A 99 13.34 26.02 -9.64
N VAL A 100 12.07 25.97 -10.11
CA VAL A 100 11.32 24.71 -10.14
C VAL A 100 12.12 23.72 -11.00
N PRO A 101 12.49 22.54 -10.47
CA PRO A 101 13.24 21.56 -11.24
C PRO A 101 12.52 21.24 -12.56
N GLU A 102 13.24 21.33 -13.68
CA GLU A 102 12.67 21.01 -14.98
C GLU A 102 12.30 19.52 -15.03
N SER A 103 11.04 19.21 -15.36
CA SER A 103 10.59 17.82 -15.42
C SER A 103 11.29 17.04 -16.55
N PRO A 104 11.55 15.73 -16.37
CA PRO A 104 12.25 14.91 -17.35
C PRO A 104 11.68 14.99 -18.78
N GLY A 105 10.36 14.97 -18.92
CA GLY A 105 9.68 15.03 -20.21
C GLY A 105 9.90 16.35 -20.95
N THR A 106 9.99 17.48 -20.24
CA THR A 106 10.30 18.78 -20.86
C THR A 106 11.74 18.83 -21.36
N ARG A 107 12.70 18.36 -20.53
CA ARG A 107 14.11 18.25 -20.91
C ARG A 107 14.29 17.35 -22.13
N LEU A 108 13.73 16.14 -22.09
CA LEU A 108 13.87 15.16 -23.19
C LEU A 108 13.20 15.64 -24.47
N LYS A 109 12.06 16.34 -24.39
CA LYS A 109 11.46 16.99 -25.56
C LYS A 109 12.40 18.02 -26.19
N ARG A 110 13.10 18.82 -25.38
CA ARG A 110 14.11 19.78 -25.87
C ARG A 110 15.31 19.09 -26.50
N GLU A 111 15.69 17.91 -26.00
CA GLU A 111 16.69 17.02 -26.61
C GLU A 111 16.21 16.33 -27.90
N GLY A 112 14.95 16.57 -28.32
CA GLY A 112 14.38 16.02 -29.56
C GLY A 112 13.68 14.68 -29.40
N LEU A 113 13.47 14.19 -28.17
CA LEU A 113 12.74 12.95 -27.92
C LEU A 113 11.26 13.12 -28.28
N THR A 114 10.73 12.17 -29.06
CA THR A 114 9.32 12.14 -29.49
C THR A 114 8.71 10.77 -29.27
N ALA A 115 7.38 10.72 -29.09
CA ALA A 115 6.64 9.48 -28.93
C ALA A 115 6.77 8.58 -30.18
N LEU A 116 7.23 7.33 -29.99
CA LEU A 116 7.37 6.35 -31.08
C LEU A 116 6.48 5.13 -30.86
N HIS A 117 6.66 4.44 -29.75
CA HIS A 117 5.90 3.25 -29.41
C HIS A 117 4.67 3.61 -28.56
N PRO A 118 3.47 3.09 -28.86
CA PRO A 118 2.33 3.22 -27.96
C PRO A 118 2.64 2.65 -26.57
N VAL A 119 2.10 3.26 -25.52
CA VAL A 119 2.34 2.88 -24.12
C VAL A 119 1.05 2.37 -23.47
N VAL A 120 1.15 1.21 -22.82
CA VAL A 120 0.08 0.64 -21.99
C VAL A 120 0.53 0.57 -20.54
N LEU A 121 -0.17 1.26 -19.66
CA LEU A 121 0.05 1.26 -18.21
C LEU A 121 -0.83 0.18 -17.58
N VAL A 122 -0.26 -0.64 -16.69
CA VAL A 122 -0.99 -1.71 -15.99
C VAL A 122 -0.88 -1.48 -14.48
N PRO A 123 -1.98 -1.08 -13.82
CA PRO A 123 -1.96 -0.73 -12.40
C PRO A 123 -1.75 -1.96 -11.51
N GLY A 124 -1.25 -1.73 -10.29
CA GLY A 124 -1.14 -2.74 -9.25
C GLY A 124 -2.38 -2.84 -8.36
N ILE A 125 -2.28 -3.65 -7.30
CA ILE A 125 -3.34 -3.80 -6.29
C ILE A 125 -3.70 -2.43 -5.70
N VAL A 126 -4.97 -2.20 -5.39
CA VAL A 126 -5.50 -0.96 -4.78
C VAL A 126 -5.19 0.36 -5.53
N THR A 127 -4.58 0.37 -6.71
CA THR A 127 -4.21 1.63 -7.41
C THR A 127 -5.22 2.09 -8.45
N GLY A 128 -6.18 1.24 -8.84
CA GLY A 128 -7.27 1.57 -9.75
C GLY A 128 -8.58 1.92 -9.03
N GLY A 129 -9.29 2.92 -9.52
CA GLY A 129 -10.61 3.28 -8.99
C GLY A 129 -11.68 2.21 -9.23
N LEU A 130 -12.55 2.02 -8.23
CA LEU A 130 -13.70 1.12 -8.31
C LEU A 130 -14.98 1.91 -8.07
N GLU A 131 -16.01 1.67 -8.89
CA GLU A 131 -17.31 2.34 -8.83
C GLU A 131 -18.45 1.36 -8.57
N LEU A 132 -19.48 1.84 -7.86
CA LEU A 132 -20.67 1.06 -7.54
C LEU A 132 -21.67 1.06 -8.72
N TRP A 133 -22.19 -0.12 -9.05
CA TRP A 133 -23.26 -0.31 -10.04
C TRP A 133 -24.55 -0.82 -9.42
N GLU A 134 -24.45 -1.60 -8.36
CA GLU A 134 -25.58 -2.12 -7.60
C GLU A 134 -25.13 -2.35 -6.17
N GLY A 135 -25.96 -2.04 -5.19
CA GLY A 135 -25.61 -2.21 -3.80
C GLY A 135 -26.83 -2.30 -2.89
N ARG A 136 -26.58 -2.64 -1.63
CA ARG A 136 -27.59 -2.77 -0.60
C ARG A 136 -28.21 -1.41 -0.24
N PRO A 137 -29.35 -1.36 0.49
CA PRO A 137 -29.98 -0.11 0.91
C PRO A 137 -29.04 0.88 1.61
N CYS A 138 -28.02 0.39 2.34
CA CYS A 138 -27.02 1.26 2.97
C CYS A 138 -26.18 2.08 1.96
N SER A 139 -26.16 1.68 0.69
CA SER A 139 -25.44 2.36 -0.40
C SER A 139 -26.33 3.28 -1.24
N GLU A 140 -27.57 3.53 -0.80
CA GLU A 140 -28.50 4.41 -1.51
C GLU A 140 -27.88 5.79 -1.77
N GLY A 141 -28.02 6.26 -3.02
CA GLY A 141 -27.40 7.49 -3.53
C GLY A 141 -25.96 7.35 -4.06
N LEU A 142 -25.36 6.16 -4.00
CA LEU A 142 -23.96 5.92 -4.42
C LEU A 142 -23.82 5.28 -5.81
N PHE A 143 -24.91 5.15 -6.59
CA PHE A 143 -24.82 4.63 -7.96
C PHE A 143 -23.81 5.41 -8.81
N ARG A 144 -22.89 4.69 -9.46
CA ARG A 144 -21.77 5.21 -10.28
C ARG A 144 -20.80 6.13 -9.53
N LYS A 145 -20.87 6.18 -8.19
CA LYS A 145 -19.86 6.85 -7.37
C LYS A 145 -18.68 5.91 -7.17
N ARG A 146 -17.49 6.49 -7.11
CA ARG A 146 -16.26 5.77 -6.76
C ARG A 146 -16.31 5.36 -5.29
N LEU A 147 -16.34 4.05 -5.04
CA LEU A 147 -16.16 3.47 -3.71
C LEU A 147 -14.69 3.41 -3.32
N TRP A 148 -13.81 3.27 -4.31
CA TRP A 148 -12.37 3.27 -4.13
C TRP A 148 -11.75 4.33 -5.04
N ALA A 149 -10.74 5.05 -4.55
CA ALA A 149 -10.08 6.16 -5.26
C ALA A 149 -11.03 7.31 -5.64
N GLY A 150 -11.88 7.73 -4.69
CA GLY A 150 -12.91 8.77 -4.84
C GLY A 150 -12.95 9.75 -3.66
N SER A 151 -14.05 10.48 -3.50
CA SER A 151 -14.25 11.34 -2.32
C SER A 151 -14.45 10.49 -1.07
N PHE A 152 -13.48 10.49 -0.15
CA PHE A 152 -13.53 9.70 1.09
C PHE A 152 -14.67 10.10 2.04
N SER A 153 -15.33 11.23 1.79
CA SER A 153 -16.47 11.70 2.59
C SER A 153 -17.57 10.65 2.77
N GLU A 154 -17.81 9.80 1.78
CA GLU A 154 -18.83 8.75 1.86
C GLU A 154 -18.35 7.51 2.63
N ILE A 155 -17.03 7.25 2.63
CA ILE A 155 -16.41 6.16 3.40
C ILE A 155 -16.54 6.43 4.90
N PHE A 156 -16.25 7.67 5.33
CA PHE A 156 -16.39 8.09 6.73
C PHE A 156 -17.83 8.01 7.25
N LYS A 157 -18.81 8.27 6.38
CA LYS A 157 -20.22 8.24 6.77
C LYS A 157 -20.74 6.82 6.97
N ARG A 158 -20.22 5.84 6.23
CA ARG A 158 -20.77 4.47 6.15
C ARG A 158 -19.68 3.40 6.04
N PRO A 159 -18.77 3.25 7.03
CA PRO A 159 -17.60 2.38 6.91
C PRO A 159 -17.94 0.89 6.75
N LEU A 160 -18.92 0.38 7.50
CA LEU A 160 -19.35 -1.03 7.39
C LEU A 160 -20.01 -1.33 6.04
N CYS A 161 -20.84 -0.40 5.54
CA CYS A 161 -21.42 -0.51 4.21
C CYS A 161 -20.32 -0.55 3.14
N TRP A 162 -19.31 0.30 3.27
CA TRP A 162 -18.17 0.33 2.35
C TRP A 162 -17.39 -1.00 2.35
N LEU A 163 -17.05 -1.54 3.53
CA LEU A 163 -16.38 -2.84 3.65
C LEU A 163 -17.21 -3.98 3.04
N GLU A 164 -18.52 -3.98 3.27
CA GLU A 164 -19.42 -4.96 2.69
C GLU A 164 -19.42 -4.90 1.15
N HIS A 165 -19.46 -3.71 0.55
CA HIS A 165 -19.47 -3.55 -0.91
C HIS A 165 -18.11 -3.84 -1.57
N LEU A 166 -17.02 -3.74 -0.81
CA LEU A 166 -15.70 -4.15 -1.28
C LEU A 166 -15.40 -5.63 -1.10
N SER A 167 -16.19 -6.35 -0.31
CA SER A 167 -16.04 -7.80 -0.11
C SER A 167 -16.40 -8.56 -1.37
N LEU A 168 -15.71 -9.68 -1.61
CA LEU A 168 -16.08 -10.67 -2.61
C LEU A 168 -16.78 -11.86 -1.95
N ASN A 169 -17.45 -12.67 -2.75
CA ASN A 169 -18.06 -13.91 -2.29
C ASN A 169 -16.96 -14.90 -1.85
N HIS A 170 -17.12 -15.48 -0.65
CA HIS A 170 -16.12 -16.36 -0.04
C HIS A 170 -15.90 -17.69 -0.82
N GLU A 171 -16.84 -18.14 -1.63
CA GLU A 171 -16.73 -19.38 -2.39
C GLU A 171 -16.31 -19.12 -3.84
N THR A 172 -16.95 -18.16 -4.51
CA THR A 172 -16.73 -17.92 -5.94
C THR A 172 -15.65 -16.90 -6.26
N GLY A 173 -15.32 -16.00 -5.32
CA GLY A 173 -14.38 -14.91 -5.55
C GLY A 173 -14.91 -13.83 -6.50
N LEU A 174 -16.22 -13.83 -6.78
CA LEU A 174 -16.92 -12.81 -7.57
C LEU A 174 -17.70 -11.86 -6.66
N ASP A 175 -18.42 -10.90 -7.24
CA ASP A 175 -19.25 -9.99 -6.43
C ASP A 175 -20.36 -10.76 -5.66
N PRO A 176 -20.65 -10.40 -4.40
CA PRO A 176 -21.78 -10.96 -3.67
C PRO A 176 -23.14 -10.66 -4.32
N PRO A 177 -24.17 -11.50 -4.12
CA PRO A 177 -25.52 -11.22 -4.63
C PRO A 177 -26.05 -9.86 -4.15
N GLY A 178 -26.60 -9.07 -5.08
CA GLY A 178 -27.11 -7.72 -4.82
C GLY A 178 -26.05 -6.63 -4.69
N ILE A 179 -24.78 -6.94 -5.02
CA ILE A 179 -23.68 -5.99 -5.06
C ILE A 179 -22.98 -6.13 -6.41
N ARG A 180 -22.73 -5.01 -7.10
CA ARG A 180 -21.90 -4.97 -8.31
C ARG A 180 -20.95 -3.79 -8.23
N VAL A 181 -19.66 -4.08 -8.32
CA VAL A 181 -18.59 -3.08 -8.33
C VAL A 181 -17.75 -3.29 -9.58
N ARG A 182 -17.40 -2.22 -10.29
CA ARG A 182 -16.64 -2.29 -11.55
C ARG A 182 -15.43 -1.37 -11.50
N ALA A 183 -14.40 -1.74 -12.25
CA ALA A 183 -13.25 -0.88 -12.47
C ALA A 183 -13.66 0.37 -13.25
N VAL A 184 -13.17 1.53 -12.81
CA VAL A 184 -13.33 2.77 -13.55
C VAL A 184 -12.47 2.69 -14.82
N PRO A 185 -13.02 2.91 -16.03
CA PRO A 185 -12.24 2.81 -17.26
C PRO A 185 -11.41 4.08 -17.54
N GLY A 186 -10.34 3.93 -18.33
CA GLY A 186 -9.54 5.03 -18.88
C GLY A 186 -8.44 5.55 -17.95
N LEU A 187 -7.72 6.60 -18.38
CA LEU A 187 -6.59 7.18 -17.63
C LEU A 187 -7.01 7.68 -16.25
N VAL A 188 -8.20 8.29 -16.16
CA VAL A 188 -8.80 8.81 -14.92
C VAL A 188 -8.97 7.74 -13.81
N SER A 189 -8.83 6.46 -14.15
CA SER A 189 -8.87 5.36 -13.19
C SER A 189 -7.71 5.37 -12.19
N ALA A 190 -6.54 5.90 -12.56
CA ALA A 190 -5.33 5.85 -11.73
C ALA A 190 -4.54 7.18 -11.69
N ASP A 191 -4.91 8.18 -12.50
CA ASP A 191 -4.26 9.52 -12.51
C ASP A 191 -4.37 10.21 -11.14
N TYR A 192 -5.60 10.34 -10.63
CA TYR A 192 -5.93 11.02 -9.38
C TYR A 192 -6.62 10.03 -8.46
N PHE A 193 -5.83 9.34 -7.64
CA PHE A 193 -6.33 8.35 -6.68
C PHE A 193 -7.10 9.03 -5.54
N ALA A 194 -6.59 10.16 -5.06
CA ALA A 194 -7.16 11.00 -4.02
C ALA A 194 -6.61 12.42 -4.10
N PRO A 195 -7.30 13.44 -3.53
CA PRO A 195 -6.70 14.76 -3.35
C PRO A 195 -5.35 14.63 -2.60
N GLY A 196 -4.25 14.98 -3.26
CA GLY A 196 -2.89 14.89 -2.70
C GLY A 196 -2.18 13.53 -2.84
N TYR A 197 -2.81 12.51 -3.42
CA TYR A 197 -2.18 11.21 -3.66
C TYR A 197 -2.26 10.82 -5.15
N PHE A 198 -1.13 10.94 -5.84
CA PHE A 198 -1.03 10.77 -7.30
C PHE A 198 -0.11 9.60 -7.61
N VAL A 199 -0.67 8.46 -8.02
CA VAL A 199 0.13 7.24 -8.28
C VAL A 199 0.81 7.33 -9.65
N TRP A 200 0.04 7.66 -10.70
CA TRP A 200 0.51 7.64 -12.10
C TRP A 200 0.64 9.01 -12.76
N ALA A 201 0.06 10.06 -12.18
CA ALA A 201 -0.05 11.38 -12.83
C ALA A 201 1.31 11.95 -13.27
N VAL A 202 2.36 11.81 -12.45
CA VAL A 202 3.69 12.36 -12.75
C VAL A 202 4.28 11.69 -14.00
N LEU A 203 4.19 10.36 -14.10
CA LEU A 203 4.67 9.62 -15.26
C LEU A 203 3.85 9.98 -16.51
N ILE A 204 2.52 10.05 -16.38
CA ILE A 204 1.60 10.38 -17.49
C ILE A 204 1.83 11.81 -17.99
N GLU A 205 2.06 12.77 -17.11
CA GLU A 205 2.38 14.15 -17.48
C GLU A 205 3.71 14.23 -18.26
N ASN A 206 4.71 13.48 -17.84
CA ASN A 206 6.00 13.42 -18.53
C ASN A 206 5.90 12.74 -19.91
N LEU A 207 5.08 11.68 -20.03
CA LEU A 207 4.72 11.09 -21.33
C LEU A 207 3.99 12.12 -22.22
N ALA A 208 3.02 12.84 -21.68
CA ALA A 208 2.28 13.85 -22.43
C ALA A 208 3.19 14.95 -22.99
N LYS A 209 4.21 15.36 -22.23
CA LYS A 209 5.20 16.36 -22.66
C LYS A 209 5.93 15.96 -23.95
N VAL A 210 6.24 14.67 -24.15
CA VAL A 210 6.92 14.14 -25.35
C VAL A 210 5.97 13.72 -26.49
N GLY A 211 4.67 13.97 -26.35
CA GLY A 211 3.68 13.75 -27.42
C GLY A 211 2.76 12.54 -27.23
N TYR A 212 2.68 11.97 -26.02
CA TYR A 212 1.67 10.96 -25.71
C TYR A 212 0.29 11.59 -25.39
N GLU A 213 -0.76 10.94 -25.86
CA GLU A 213 -2.15 11.31 -25.66
C GLU A 213 -3.06 10.06 -25.73
N GLY A 214 -4.38 10.22 -25.64
CA GLY A 214 -5.31 9.08 -25.55
C GLY A 214 -5.28 8.07 -26.73
N LYS A 215 -4.66 8.42 -27.87
CA LYS A 215 -4.52 7.52 -29.03
C LYS A 215 -3.32 6.56 -28.93
N ASN A 216 -2.28 6.94 -28.20
CA ASN A 216 -1.03 6.19 -28.06
C ASN A 216 -0.64 5.93 -26.59
N LEU A 217 -1.48 6.33 -25.64
CA LEU A 217 -1.37 6.02 -24.21
C LEU A 217 -2.68 5.39 -23.70
N HIS A 218 -2.57 4.28 -22.97
CA HIS A 218 -3.72 3.59 -22.40
C HIS A 218 -3.45 3.10 -20.98
N MET A 219 -4.47 3.15 -20.12
CA MET A 219 -4.47 2.54 -18.78
C MET A 219 -5.36 1.30 -18.80
N ALA A 220 -4.78 0.13 -18.56
CA ALA A 220 -5.46 -1.15 -18.49
C ALA A 220 -6.21 -1.29 -17.15
N ALA A 221 -7.38 -0.68 -17.05
CA ALA A 221 -8.20 -0.76 -15.84
C ALA A 221 -8.84 -2.15 -15.68
N TYR A 222 -8.70 -2.76 -14.51
CA TYR A 222 -9.32 -4.02 -14.12
C TYR A 222 -9.66 -3.99 -12.62
N ASP A 223 -10.54 -4.89 -12.19
CA ASP A 223 -10.88 -5.03 -10.76
C ASP A 223 -9.79 -5.83 -10.05
N TRP A 224 -8.93 -5.11 -9.36
CA TRP A 224 -7.77 -5.63 -8.66
C TRP A 224 -8.12 -6.48 -7.43
N ARG A 225 -9.39 -6.68 -7.08
CA ARG A 225 -9.79 -7.58 -5.98
C ARG A 225 -9.85 -9.05 -6.43
N LEU A 226 -10.17 -9.27 -7.71
CA LEU A 226 -10.44 -10.59 -8.28
C LEU A 226 -9.16 -11.38 -8.55
N SER A 227 -9.32 -12.70 -8.72
CA SER A 227 -8.30 -13.52 -9.40
C SER A 227 -8.18 -13.13 -10.88
N PHE A 228 -7.00 -13.35 -11.47
CA PHE A 228 -6.71 -12.88 -12.83
C PHE A 228 -7.57 -13.55 -13.90
N GLN A 229 -7.97 -14.81 -13.70
CA GLN A 229 -8.91 -15.46 -14.60
C GLN A 229 -10.34 -14.94 -14.39
N ASN A 230 -10.73 -14.62 -13.15
CA ASN A 230 -12.07 -14.09 -12.87
C ASN A 230 -12.28 -12.68 -13.44
N THR A 231 -11.22 -11.88 -13.63
CA THR A 231 -11.35 -10.61 -14.36
C THR A 231 -11.75 -10.81 -15.82
N GLU A 232 -11.33 -11.93 -16.43
CA GLU A 232 -11.80 -12.29 -17.78
C GLU A 232 -13.22 -12.82 -17.74
N ILE A 233 -13.52 -13.78 -16.86
CA ILE A 233 -14.86 -14.38 -16.76
C ILE A 233 -15.93 -13.32 -16.49
N ARG A 234 -15.67 -12.37 -15.58
CA ARG A 234 -16.66 -11.36 -15.17
C ARG A 234 -16.71 -10.15 -16.10
N ASP A 235 -15.55 -9.60 -16.47
CA ASP A 235 -15.47 -8.29 -17.12
C ASP A 235 -14.87 -8.33 -18.54
N GLN A 236 -14.42 -9.50 -18.99
CA GLN A 236 -13.67 -9.67 -20.24
C GLN A 236 -12.42 -8.77 -20.28
N ALA A 237 -11.78 -8.55 -19.12
CA ALA A 237 -10.71 -7.58 -18.97
C ALA A 237 -9.46 -7.93 -19.80
N LEU A 238 -9.12 -9.22 -19.92
CA LEU A 238 -7.97 -9.68 -20.70
C LEU A 238 -8.27 -9.58 -22.20
N SER A 239 -9.48 -9.96 -22.62
CA SER A 239 -9.97 -9.78 -23.99
C SER A 239 -9.95 -8.30 -24.41
N ARG A 240 -10.43 -7.40 -23.55
CA ARG A 240 -10.40 -5.95 -23.79
C ARG A 240 -8.97 -5.42 -23.89
N LEU A 241 -8.05 -5.89 -23.04
CA LEU A 241 -6.64 -5.52 -23.10
C LEU A 241 -5.99 -5.98 -24.42
N LYS A 242 -6.23 -7.24 -24.82
CA LYS A 242 -5.78 -7.78 -26.12
C LYS A 242 -6.26 -6.90 -27.27
N SER A 243 -7.57 -6.67 -27.39
CA SER A 243 -8.14 -5.86 -28.47
C SER A 243 -7.60 -4.43 -28.47
N LYS A 244 -7.35 -3.85 -27.29
CA LYS A 244 -6.77 -2.51 -27.18
C LYS A 244 -5.32 -2.47 -27.65
N ILE A 245 -4.50 -3.46 -27.31
CA ILE A 245 -3.11 -3.57 -27.78
C ILE A 245 -3.08 -3.74 -29.30
N GLU A 246 -3.91 -4.62 -29.85
CA GLU A 246 -4.02 -4.83 -31.30
C GLU A 246 -4.45 -3.55 -32.03
N LEU A 247 -5.45 -2.85 -31.49
CA LEU A 247 -5.89 -1.56 -32.04
C LEU A 247 -4.77 -0.52 -31.98
N MET A 248 -4.07 -0.39 -30.85
CA MET A 248 -2.97 0.56 -30.69
C MET A 248 -1.83 0.26 -31.66
N TYR A 249 -1.51 -1.01 -31.88
CA TYR A 249 -0.53 -1.43 -32.88
C TYR A 249 -0.94 -0.97 -34.29
N LEU A 250 -2.20 -1.17 -34.70
CA LEU A 250 -2.70 -0.77 -36.02
C LEU A 250 -2.70 0.75 -36.22
N ILE A 251 -3.27 1.51 -35.29
CA ILE A 251 -3.47 2.96 -35.46
C ILE A 251 -2.20 3.80 -35.25
N ASN A 252 -1.15 3.21 -34.66
CA ASN A 252 0.16 3.85 -34.48
C ASN A 252 1.19 3.36 -35.51
N GLY A 253 0.75 2.96 -36.70
CA GLY A 253 1.64 2.60 -37.81
C GLY A 253 2.43 1.33 -37.58
N TYR A 254 1.79 0.31 -36.99
CA TYR A 254 2.39 -1.00 -36.73
C TYR A 254 3.60 -0.95 -35.77
N LYS A 255 3.63 0.05 -34.89
CA LYS A 255 4.62 0.14 -33.83
C LYS A 255 4.20 -0.74 -32.66
N LYS A 256 5.09 -1.66 -32.27
CA LYS A 256 4.92 -2.52 -31.10
C LYS A 256 4.73 -1.68 -29.83
N VAL A 257 3.94 -2.15 -28.88
CA VAL A 257 3.59 -1.47 -27.63
C VAL A 257 4.68 -1.64 -26.57
N VAL A 258 4.99 -0.58 -25.83
CA VAL A 258 5.74 -0.64 -24.57
C VAL A 258 4.73 -0.74 -23.43
N VAL A 259 4.88 -1.77 -22.59
CA VAL A 259 3.98 -2.00 -21.45
C VAL A 259 4.70 -1.63 -20.16
N VAL A 260 4.06 -0.85 -19.31
CA VAL A 260 4.59 -0.38 -18.03
C VAL A 260 3.70 -0.88 -16.89
N PRO A 261 3.87 -2.14 -16.46
CA PRO A 261 3.16 -2.67 -15.32
C PRO A 261 3.83 -2.28 -13.99
N HIS A 262 3.03 -2.09 -12.93
CA HIS A 262 3.52 -1.78 -11.58
C HIS A 262 3.06 -2.80 -10.55
N SER A 263 3.93 -3.17 -9.61
CA SER A 263 3.61 -4.00 -8.45
C SER A 263 2.91 -5.32 -8.85
N MET A 264 1.74 -5.63 -8.28
CA MET A 264 0.92 -6.78 -8.68
C MET A 264 0.54 -6.77 -10.18
N GLY A 265 0.43 -5.60 -10.80
CA GLY A 265 0.12 -5.45 -12.23
C GLY A 265 1.15 -6.14 -13.13
N VAL A 266 2.38 -6.32 -12.62
CA VAL A 266 3.43 -7.10 -13.29
C VAL A 266 3.05 -8.58 -13.37
N ILE A 267 2.53 -9.14 -12.28
CA ILE A 267 2.10 -10.54 -12.21
C ILE A 267 0.83 -10.75 -13.05
N TYR A 268 -0.08 -9.78 -13.01
CA TYR A 268 -1.27 -9.76 -13.88
C TYR A 268 -0.88 -9.74 -15.36
N PHE A 269 0.11 -8.93 -15.73
CA PHE A 269 0.58 -8.88 -17.12
C PHE A 269 1.34 -10.16 -17.52
N LEU A 270 2.09 -10.78 -16.61
CA LEU A 270 2.68 -12.10 -16.84
C LEU A 270 1.61 -13.17 -17.15
N HIS A 271 0.51 -13.17 -16.39
CA HIS A 271 -0.66 -14.01 -16.68
C HIS A 271 -1.24 -13.70 -18.06
N PHE A 272 -1.39 -12.43 -18.40
CA PHE A 272 -1.88 -11.99 -19.72
C PHE A 272 -1.02 -12.51 -20.87
N LEU A 273 0.32 -12.49 -20.76
CA LEU A 273 1.22 -12.99 -21.81
C LEU A 273 0.94 -14.46 -22.14
N LYS A 274 0.67 -15.30 -21.14
CA LYS A 274 0.30 -16.70 -21.37
C LYS A 274 -1.13 -16.89 -21.80
N TRP A 275 -2.04 -16.15 -21.19
CA TRP A 275 -3.44 -16.16 -21.56
C TRP A 275 -3.61 -15.82 -23.04
N VAL A 276 -2.94 -14.77 -23.54
CA VAL A 276 -3.11 -14.31 -24.93
C VAL A 276 -2.56 -15.31 -25.95
N GLU A 277 -1.48 -16.03 -25.65
CA GLU A 277 -0.93 -17.07 -26.52
C GLU A 277 -1.76 -18.35 -26.52
N SER A 278 -2.43 -18.64 -25.40
CA SER A 278 -3.18 -19.87 -25.18
C SER A 278 -4.46 -19.92 -26.02
N PRO A 279 -4.88 -21.12 -26.50
CA PRO A 279 -6.07 -21.26 -27.33
C PRO A 279 -7.38 -21.01 -26.55
N PRO A 280 -8.47 -20.59 -27.22
CA PRO A 280 -9.79 -20.54 -26.61
C PRO A 280 -10.26 -21.96 -26.21
N PRO A 281 -11.17 -22.10 -25.23
CA PRO A 281 -11.89 -21.03 -24.52
C PRO A 281 -11.17 -20.49 -23.28
N THR A 282 -10.05 -21.09 -22.86
CA THR A 282 -9.34 -20.70 -21.61
C THR A 282 -8.36 -19.56 -21.82
N GLY A 283 -7.80 -19.42 -23.03
CA GLY A 283 -6.93 -18.34 -23.45
C GLY A 283 -7.55 -17.41 -24.50
N GLY A 284 -6.78 -16.39 -24.87
CA GLY A 284 -7.17 -15.32 -25.78
C GLY A 284 -7.00 -15.66 -27.26
N GLY A 285 -6.39 -16.80 -27.63
CA GLY A 285 -6.30 -17.26 -29.01
C GLY A 285 -5.47 -16.37 -29.94
N GLY A 286 -4.46 -15.67 -29.42
CA GLY A 286 -3.50 -14.89 -30.21
C GLY A 286 -2.40 -15.74 -30.87
N GLY A 287 -2.14 -16.94 -30.33
CA GLY A 287 -1.04 -17.81 -30.76
C GLY A 287 0.34 -17.35 -30.27
N SER A 288 1.35 -18.20 -30.41
CA SER A 288 2.72 -17.96 -29.89
C SER A 288 3.41 -16.73 -30.49
N GLY A 289 3.07 -16.34 -31.71
CA GLY A 289 3.64 -15.16 -32.36
C GLY A 289 3.03 -13.83 -31.91
N TRP A 290 1.99 -13.83 -31.06
CA TRP A 290 1.25 -12.60 -30.72
C TRP A 290 2.12 -11.61 -29.95
N CYS A 291 2.87 -12.09 -28.96
CA CYS A 291 3.74 -11.24 -28.14
C CYS A 291 4.86 -10.62 -28.99
N ALA A 292 5.54 -11.44 -29.81
CA ALA A 292 6.59 -11.00 -30.71
C ALA A 292 6.12 -9.93 -31.70
N LYS A 293 4.86 -10.03 -32.17
CA LYS A 293 4.26 -9.08 -33.10
C LYS A 293 3.87 -7.76 -32.44
N HIS A 294 3.33 -7.78 -31.23
CA HIS A 294 2.66 -6.61 -30.66
C HIS A 294 3.42 -5.90 -29.54
N ILE A 295 4.40 -6.54 -28.89
CA ILE A 295 5.06 -5.99 -27.71
C ILE A 295 6.54 -5.69 -28.01
N LYS A 296 6.99 -4.47 -27.68
CA LYS A 296 8.38 -4.02 -27.82
C LYS A 296 9.17 -4.34 -26.56
N ALA A 297 8.64 -3.89 -25.42
CA ALA A 297 9.32 -3.97 -24.13
C ALA A 297 8.31 -3.99 -22.99
N ILE A 298 8.70 -4.62 -21.88
CA ILE A 298 7.94 -4.65 -20.64
C ILE A 298 8.79 -4.01 -19.54
N MET A 299 8.31 -2.88 -19.03
CA MET A 299 9.00 -2.05 -18.05
C MET A 299 8.38 -2.25 -16.67
N ASN A 300 8.74 -3.35 -16.01
CA ASN A 300 8.14 -3.77 -14.75
C ASN A 300 8.64 -2.89 -13.59
N ILE A 301 7.76 -2.06 -13.03
CA ILE A 301 8.07 -1.17 -11.90
C ILE A 301 7.72 -1.87 -10.58
N GLY A 302 8.68 -2.00 -9.67
CA GLY A 302 8.53 -2.65 -8.36
C GLY A 302 7.91 -4.05 -8.46
N PRO A 303 8.40 -4.95 -9.32
CA PRO A 303 7.71 -6.20 -9.61
C PRO A 303 7.67 -7.14 -8.39
N ALA A 304 6.49 -7.63 -8.02
CA ALA A 304 6.35 -8.61 -6.93
C ALA A 304 6.41 -10.07 -7.43
N PHE A 305 7.34 -10.39 -8.33
CA PHE A 305 7.37 -11.68 -9.05
C PHE A 305 7.28 -12.89 -8.11
N LEU A 306 8.06 -12.89 -7.05
CA LEU A 306 8.11 -13.99 -6.09
C LEU A 306 7.16 -13.80 -4.90
N GLY A 307 6.30 -12.79 -4.94
CA GLY A 307 5.42 -12.41 -3.82
C GLY A 307 6.11 -11.56 -2.77
N VAL A 308 5.38 -11.21 -1.71
CA VAL A 308 5.86 -10.37 -0.60
C VAL A 308 5.45 -11.00 0.74
N PRO A 309 6.37 -11.08 1.74
CA PRO A 309 6.03 -11.57 3.07
C PRO A 309 4.89 -10.79 3.75
N LYS A 310 4.72 -9.51 3.40
CA LYS A 310 3.63 -8.67 3.87
C LYS A 310 2.22 -9.15 3.52
N ALA A 311 2.06 -9.88 2.41
CA ALA A 311 0.77 -10.50 2.08
C ALA A 311 0.36 -11.53 3.15
N VAL A 312 1.35 -12.16 3.78
CA VAL A 312 1.15 -13.15 4.84
C VAL A 312 0.59 -12.50 6.09
N SER A 313 1.21 -11.41 6.58
CA SER A 313 0.74 -10.71 7.79
C SER A 313 -0.64 -10.08 7.58
N ASN A 314 -0.96 -9.64 6.35
CA ASN A 314 -2.28 -9.14 5.97
C ASN A 314 -3.38 -10.21 6.17
N ILE A 315 -3.17 -11.42 5.65
CA ILE A 315 -4.11 -12.54 5.77
C ILE A 315 -4.16 -13.11 7.19
N PHE A 316 -3.00 -13.19 7.85
CA PHE A 316 -2.84 -13.91 9.11
C PHE A 316 -3.37 -13.12 10.31
N SER A 317 -3.02 -11.83 10.45
CA SER A 317 -3.46 -10.99 11.57
C SER A 317 -4.05 -9.65 11.18
N SER A 318 -4.04 -9.29 9.89
CA SER A 318 -4.48 -7.98 9.42
C SER A 318 -3.75 -6.83 10.13
N GLU A 319 -2.44 -6.95 10.29
CA GLU A 319 -1.56 -5.93 10.91
C GLU A 319 -0.50 -5.36 9.96
N ALA A 320 -0.58 -5.68 8.66
CA ALA A 320 0.37 -5.18 7.68
C ALA A 320 0.43 -3.64 7.66
N LYS A 321 1.61 -3.04 7.41
CA LYS A 321 1.78 -1.58 7.33
C LYS A 321 0.87 -0.90 6.29
N ASP A 322 0.27 -1.62 5.34
CA ASP A 322 -0.77 -1.07 4.43
C ASP A 322 -2.06 -0.66 5.15
N ILE A 323 -2.26 -1.09 6.40
CA ILE A 323 -3.32 -0.55 7.23
C ILE A 323 -2.96 0.84 7.74
N ALA A 324 -1.68 1.24 7.76
CA ALA A 324 -1.30 2.64 7.93
C ALA A 324 -1.78 3.50 6.75
N PHE A 325 -1.84 2.94 5.54
CA PHE A 325 -2.48 3.59 4.39
C PHE A 325 -3.98 3.79 4.66
N ILE A 326 -4.73 2.74 5.01
CA ILE A 326 -6.15 2.87 5.39
C ILE A 326 -6.34 3.83 6.58
N ARG A 327 -5.45 3.80 7.59
CA ARG A 327 -5.43 4.69 8.75
C ARG A 327 -5.18 6.15 8.36
N SER A 328 -4.34 6.40 7.36
CA SER A 328 -4.06 7.75 6.85
C SER A 328 -5.25 8.36 6.09
N PHE A 329 -6.06 7.51 5.42
CA PHE A 329 -7.27 7.95 4.70
C PHE A 329 -8.53 7.93 5.56
N ALA A 330 -8.53 7.21 6.69
CA ALA A 330 -9.65 7.10 7.61
C ALA A 330 -9.22 7.10 9.09
N PRO A 331 -8.64 8.20 9.62
CA PRO A 331 -8.11 8.24 10.98
C PRO A 331 -9.16 7.88 12.06
N GLY A 332 -10.40 8.35 11.89
CA GLY A 332 -11.50 8.05 12.82
C GLY A 332 -12.01 6.60 12.82
N LEU A 333 -11.58 5.74 11.88
CA LEU A 333 -12.00 4.34 11.82
C LEU A 333 -11.28 3.47 12.87
N LEU A 334 -10.05 3.82 13.25
CA LEU A 334 -9.23 3.06 14.19
C LEU A 334 -9.04 3.77 15.55
N ASP A 335 -9.22 5.09 15.61
CA ASP A 335 -9.02 5.89 16.82
C ASP A 335 -10.23 5.89 17.79
N SER A 336 -11.33 5.22 17.45
CA SER A 336 -12.45 5.07 18.38
C SER A 336 -12.24 3.86 19.28
N GLU A 337 -12.06 4.09 20.58
CA GLU A 337 -11.87 3.06 21.62
C GLU A 337 -12.97 1.97 21.63
N ILE A 338 -14.12 2.23 20.99
CA ILE A 338 -15.27 1.32 20.87
C ILE A 338 -15.19 0.43 19.60
N LEU A 339 -14.52 0.88 18.54
CA LEU A 339 -14.50 0.25 17.20
C LEU A 339 -13.11 -0.33 16.85
N GLY A 340 -12.05 0.03 17.57
CA GLY A 340 -10.66 -0.34 17.26
C GLY A 340 -10.35 -1.85 17.24
N LEU A 341 -11.11 -2.68 17.95
CA LEU A 341 -10.94 -4.15 17.94
C LEU A 341 -11.83 -4.85 16.89
N GLN A 342 -13.09 -4.42 16.71
CA GLN A 342 -14.00 -4.98 15.70
C GLN A 342 -13.62 -4.59 14.26
N THR A 343 -12.90 -3.47 14.09
CA THR A 343 -12.45 -3.00 12.77
C THR A 343 -11.46 -3.97 12.12
N LEU A 344 -10.55 -4.58 12.89
CA LEU A 344 -9.58 -5.53 12.35
C LEU A 344 -10.26 -6.83 11.88
N GLU A 345 -11.30 -7.29 12.57
CA GLU A 345 -12.07 -8.48 12.18
C GLU A 345 -12.81 -8.25 10.86
N HIS A 346 -13.42 -7.08 10.68
CA HIS A 346 -14.03 -6.71 9.40
C HIS A 346 -12.98 -6.58 8.30
N ILE A 347 -11.86 -5.91 8.55
CA ILE A 347 -10.76 -5.80 7.58
C ILE A 347 -10.22 -7.18 7.20
N MET A 348 -10.06 -8.09 8.16
CA MET A 348 -9.66 -9.47 7.92
C MET A 348 -10.66 -10.20 7.03
N ARG A 349 -11.95 -10.09 7.36
CA ARG A 349 -13.01 -10.71 6.57
C ARG A 349 -12.99 -10.22 5.12
N VAL A 350 -12.84 -8.91 4.89
CA VAL A 350 -12.79 -8.34 3.53
C VAL A 350 -11.50 -8.76 2.81
N SER A 351 -10.33 -8.57 3.44
CA SER A 351 -9.03 -8.88 2.83
C SER A 351 -8.89 -10.35 2.44
N ARG A 352 -9.43 -11.28 3.25
CA ARG A 352 -9.48 -12.73 2.92
C ARG A 352 -10.40 -13.06 1.74
N THR A 353 -11.22 -12.13 1.26
CA THR A 353 -11.99 -12.30 0.02
C THR A 353 -11.24 -11.81 -1.21
N TRP A 354 -10.20 -11.00 -1.06
CA TRP A 354 -9.42 -10.45 -2.17
C TRP A 354 -8.35 -11.45 -2.62
N ASP A 355 -8.67 -12.20 -3.66
CA ASP A 355 -7.78 -13.20 -4.27
C ASP A 355 -6.47 -12.59 -4.79
N SER A 356 -6.47 -11.30 -5.10
CA SER A 356 -5.26 -10.55 -5.44
C SER A 356 -4.19 -10.55 -4.35
N ILE A 357 -4.56 -10.54 -3.07
CA ILE A 357 -3.58 -10.66 -1.97
C ILE A 357 -2.92 -12.03 -2.01
N VAL A 358 -3.68 -13.08 -2.36
CA VAL A 358 -3.15 -14.44 -2.46
C VAL A 358 -2.16 -14.58 -3.62
N SER A 359 -2.37 -13.84 -4.72
CA SER A 359 -1.40 -13.76 -5.83
C SER A 359 -0.02 -13.22 -5.40
N LEU A 360 0.01 -12.47 -4.28
CA LEU A 360 1.21 -11.85 -3.71
C LEU A 360 1.85 -12.70 -2.61
N LEU A 361 1.33 -13.90 -2.29
CA LEU A 361 2.02 -14.78 -1.35
C LEU A 361 3.39 -15.24 -1.89
N PRO A 362 4.35 -15.55 -0.98
CA PRO A 362 5.67 -16.06 -1.34
C PRO A 362 5.61 -17.27 -2.29
N LYS A 363 6.32 -17.18 -3.41
CA LYS A 363 6.44 -18.24 -4.43
C LYS A 363 7.82 -18.89 -4.38
N GLY A 364 7.88 -20.18 -4.71
CA GLY A 364 9.11 -20.96 -4.80
C GLY A 364 9.58 -21.60 -3.49
N GLY A 365 8.78 -21.52 -2.43
CA GLY A 365 9.02 -22.20 -1.16
C GLY A 365 10.40 -21.92 -0.56
N GLU A 366 10.96 -22.92 0.11
CA GLU A 366 12.24 -22.82 0.82
C GLU A 366 13.45 -22.62 -0.10
N THR A 367 13.35 -23.03 -1.37
CA THR A 367 14.42 -22.84 -2.37
C THR A 367 14.68 -21.35 -2.61
N ILE A 368 13.62 -20.54 -2.65
CA ILE A 368 13.71 -19.10 -2.88
C ILE A 368 13.84 -18.35 -1.56
N TRP A 369 12.93 -18.60 -0.62
CA TRP A 369 12.77 -17.78 0.58
C TRP A 369 13.58 -18.27 1.78
N GLY A 370 14.27 -19.41 1.65
CA GLY A 370 15.03 -20.01 2.74
C GLY A 370 14.24 -20.98 3.60
N ASN A 371 14.96 -21.75 4.41
CA ASN A 371 14.43 -22.71 5.36
C ASN A 371 14.66 -22.22 6.81
N LEU A 372 14.57 -23.10 7.80
CA LEU A 372 14.74 -22.70 9.21
C LEU A 372 16.15 -22.19 9.55
N ASP A 373 17.16 -22.50 8.75
CA ASP A 373 18.58 -22.26 9.06
C ASP A 373 19.34 -21.49 7.99
N TRP A 374 18.73 -21.27 6.82
CA TRP A 374 19.37 -20.60 5.69
C TRP A 374 18.42 -19.65 4.98
N SER A 375 18.95 -18.54 4.47
CA SER A 375 18.28 -17.68 3.47
C SER A 375 19.27 -17.01 2.52
N ALA A 376 18.79 -16.55 1.37
CA ALA A 376 19.64 -15.89 0.36
C ALA A 376 20.25 -14.57 0.85
N GLU A 377 19.57 -13.89 1.77
CA GLU A 377 19.94 -12.59 2.32
C GLU A 377 21.00 -12.64 3.44
N GLU A 378 21.34 -13.83 3.96
CA GLU A 378 22.39 -13.94 4.99
C GLU A 378 23.75 -13.40 4.53
N GLY A 379 24.53 -12.90 5.49
CA GLY A 379 25.83 -12.26 5.22
C GLY A 379 25.72 -10.82 4.74
N HIS A 380 24.50 -10.27 4.60
CA HIS A 380 24.28 -8.85 4.38
C HIS A 380 24.41 -8.09 5.71
N GLY A 381 25.33 -7.12 5.78
CA GLY A 381 25.41 -6.19 6.90
C GLY A 381 24.21 -5.26 6.90
N PHE A 382 23.40 -5.26 7.96
CA PHE A 382 22.31 -4.31 8.09
C PHE A 382 22.87 -2.92 8.37
N SER A 383 22.96 -2.08 7.34
CA SER A 383 23.39 -0.68 7.49
C SER A 383 22.40 0.23 6.78
N PHE A 384 21.32 0.60 7.46
CA PHE A 384 20.58 1.79 7.08
C PHE A 384 21.21 2.99 7.79
N ALA A 385 21.57 4.02 7.05
CA ALA A 385 22.03 5.27 7.62
C ALA A 385 20.88 5.90 8.42
N GLU A 386 20.97 5.87 9.75
CA GLU A 386 20.11 6.69 10.59
C GLU A 386 20.38 8.15 10.26
N LYS A 387 19.36 8.90 9.83
CA LYS A 387 19.37 10.35 10.00
C LYS A 387 18.69 10.66 11.32
N GLY A 388 19.51 10.95 12.31
CA GLY A 388 19.08 11.54 13.57
C GLY A 388 18.35 12.85 13.32
N GLN A 389 17.38 13.13 14.20
CA GLN A 389 16.87 14.48 14.39
C GLN A 389 18.07 15.41 14.59
N ALA A 390 18.21 16.39 13.70
CA ALA A 390 19.19 17.46 13.87
C ALA A 390 18.77 18.32 15.08
N SER A 391 19.24 17.93 16.26
CA SER A 391 19.41 18.85 17.37
C SER A 391 20.60 19.74 17.02
N MET A 392 20.34 21.03 16.84
CA MET A 392 21.36 22.06 16.71
C MET A 392 22.23 22.08 17.97
N SER A 393 23.45 21.56 17.87
CA SER A 393 24.56 22.02 18.69
C SER A 393 25.86 21.87 17.90
N GLY A 394 26.61 22.95 17.84
CA GLY A 394 27.66 23.16 16.85
C GLY A 394 29.02 22.53 17.17
N ASN A 395 29.86 22.71 16.14
CA ASN A 395 31.33 22.62 16.06
C ASN A 395 32.01 21.27 15.80
N ASN A 396 32.57 21.23 14.58
CA ASN A 396 33.87 20.68 14.17
C ASN A 396 34.26 19.26 14.61
N LEU A 397 34.27 18.31 13.67
CA LEU A 397 35.50 17.58 13.31
C LEU A 397 35.36 16.71 12.05
N ASN A 398 36.31 16.91 11.13
CA ASN A 398 36.93 16.01 10.14
C ASN A 398 36.11 14.92 9.42
N ASN A 399 36.06 15.10 8.11
CA ASN A 399 35.84 14.08 7.08
C ASN A 399 36.80 12.90 7.24
N SER A 400 36.27 11.72 7.53
CA SER A 400 36.85 10.45 7.11
C SER A 400 35.74 9.56 6.59
N ASN A 401 35.77 9.29 5.28
CA ASN A 401 34.96 8.28 4.60
C ASN A 401 35.31 6.88 5.17
N GLY A 402 34.64 6.50 6.25
CA GLY A 402 34.69 5.15 6.80
C GLY A 402 33.38 4.44 6.48
N ARG A 403 33.38 3.56 5.48
CA ARG A 403 32.32 2.58 5.25
C ARG A 403 32.39 1.57 6.42
N ARG A 404 31.84 1.93 7.58
CA ARG A 404 31.72 1.03 8.73
C ARG A 404 30.61 0.03 8.43
N SER A 405 30.96 -1.12 7.86
CA SER A 405 30.11 -2.30 7.90
C SER A 405 29.99 -2.75 9.35
N LEU A 406 28.90 -2.40 10.02
CA LEU A 406 28.54 -2.97 11.31
C LEU A 406 28.32 -4.47 11.12
N GLN A 407 29.17 -5.28 11.74
CA GLN A 407 28.97 -6.73 11.82
C GLN A 407 27.67 -6.98 12.60
N VAL A 408 26.69 -7.59 11.94
CA VAL A 408 25.47 -8.06 12.59
C VAL A 408 25.90 -9.15 13.58
N LYS A 409 25.75 -8.90 14.88
CA LYS A 409 26.23 -9.78 15.96
C LYS A 409 25.53 -11.15 16.00
N ASP A 410 24.32 -11.26 15.44
CA ASP A 410 23.57 -12.52 15.36
C ASP A 410 23.11 -12.81 13.92
N PRO A 411 23.34 -14.02 13.38
CA PRO A 411 22.84 -14.38 12.06
C PRO A 411 21.30 -14.40 12.06
N VAL A 412 20.70 -13.45 11.34
CA VAL A 412 19.24 -13.33 11.21
C VAL A 412 18.70 -14.43 10.31
N LYS A 413 17.73 -15.19 10.81
CA LYS A 413 17.15 -16.37 10.13
C LYS A 413 15.93 -15.99 9.31
N TYR A 414 16.15 -15.26 8.21
CA TYR A 414 15.06 -14.75 7.38
C TYR A 414 14.20 -15.83 6.71
N GLY A 415 14.67 -17.08 6.59
CA GLY A 415 13.85 -18.18 6.06
C GLY A 415 12.63 -18.54 6.94
N ARG A 416 12.60 -18.06 8.18
CA ARG A 416 11.45 -18.15 9.09
C ARG A 416 10.51 -16.96 8.85
N ILE A 417 9.55 -17.09 7.94
CA ILE A 417 8.60 -16.02 7.61
C ILE A 417 7.75 -15.62 8.83
N ILE A 418 7.29 -16.60 9.62
CA ILE A 418 6.61 -16.36 10.89
C ILE A 418 7.36 -17.13 11.98
N SER A 419 7.61 -16.49 13.12
CA SER A 419 8.13 -17.14 14.33
C SER A 419 7.28 -16.75 15.53
N PHE A 420 6.88 -17.71 16.36
CA PHE A 420 6.13 -17.42 17.58
C PHE A 420 7.08 -17.16 18.75
N GLY A 421 7.25 -15.88 19.09
CA GLY A 421 8.15 -15.38 20.13
C GLY A 421 9.57 -15.11 19.63
N LYS A 422 10.23 -14.11 20.25
CA LYS A 422 11.60 -13.71 19.90
C LYS A 422 12.59 -14.86 20.02
N VAL A 423 12.45 -15.69 21.05
CA VAL A 423 13.30 -16.87 21.29
C VAL A 423 13.21 -17.84 20.10
N ALA A 424 12.00 -18.23 19.69
CA ALA A 424 11.81 -19.13 18.55
C ALA A 424 12.36 -18.55 17.23
N SER A 425 12.41 -17.23 17.07
CA SER A 425 13.03 -16.60 15.90
C SER A 425 14.55 -16.78 15.84
N GLN A 426 15.20 -17.02 16.98
CA GLN A 426 16.67 -17.09 17.11
C GLN A 426 17.19 -18.52 17.33
N LEU A 427 16.44 -19.37 18.04
CA LEU A 427 16.87 -20.73 18.41
C LEU A 427 17.34 -21.58 17.21
N PRO A 428 18.34 -22.47 17.36
CA PRO A 428 18.68 -23.48 16.36
C PRO A 428 17.46 -24.31 15.94
N SER A 429 17.36 -24.74 14.67
CA SER A 429 16.23 -25.54 14.19
C SER A 429 16.03 -26.84 14.98
N SER A 430 17.11 -27.45 15.46
CA SER A 430 17.07 -28.66 16.30
C SER A 430 16.32 -28.49 17.63
N GLN A 431 16.08 -27.25 18.05
CA GLN A 431 15.37 -26.92 19.30
C GLN A 431 13.95 -26.40 19.03
N LEU A 432 13.53 -26.32 17.77
CA LEU A 432 12.18 -25.94 17.39
C LEU A 432 11.29 -27.19 17.29
N SER A 433 10.02 -27.03 17.65
CA SER A 433 9.01 -28.05 17.39
C SER A 433 8.77 -28.18 15.88
N THR A 434 9.02 -29.36 15.31
CA THR A 434 8.75 -29.64 13.90
C THR A 434 7.26 -29.83 13.65
N LEU A 435 6.77 -29.31 12.53
CA LEU A 435 5.40 -29.51 12.09
C LEU A 435 5.27 -30.89 11.43
N ASP A 436 4.51 -31.81 12.03
CA ASP A 436 4.05 -32.99 11.31
C ASP A 436 2.81 -32.59 10.50
N SER A 437 2.86 -32.73 9.17
CA SER A 437 1.75 -32.43 8.25
C SER A 437 0.46 -33.18 8.59
N LYS A 438 0.56 -34.22 9.42
CA LYS A 438 -0.56 -35.03 9.95
C LYS A 438 -1.26 -34.40 11.17
N GLU A 439 -0.74 -33.33 11.76
CA GLU A 439 -1.32 -32.67 12.96
C GLU A 439 -2.55 -31.80 12.66
N PHE A 440 -2.80 -31.46 11.39
CA PHE A 440 -3.90 -30.58 10.98
C PHE A 440 -4.83 -31.28 9.96
N PRO A 441 -5.60 -32.30 10.36
CA PRO A 441 -6.59 -32.89 9.46
C PRO A 441 -7.62 -31.83 9.02
N PRO A 442 -8.11 -31.91 7.76
CA PRO A 442 -9.17 -31.04 7.28
C PRO A 442 -10.42 -31.23 8.16
N THR A 443 -11.01 -30.11 8.57
CA THR A 443 -12.23 -30.09 9.39
C THR A 443 -13.42 -30.60 8.59
N ASN A 444 -13.73 -31.90 8.71
CA ASN A 444 -15.07 -32.41 8.46
C ASN A 444 -15.83 -32.36 9.78
N THR A 445 -16.40 -31.20 10.15
CA THR A 445 -17.54 -31.10 11.09
C THR A 445 -17.94 -29.65 11.28
N SER A 446 -19.11 -29.29 10.75
CA SER A 446 -19.88 -28.13 11.19
C SER A 446 -20.38 -28.40 12.61
N THR A 447 -19.60 -28.06 13.63
CA THR A 447 -20.13 -27.93 14.98
C THR A 447 -20.82 -26.57 15.04
N ASN A 448 -22.15 -26.56 14.99
CA ASN A 448 -22.97 -25.38 15.24
C ASN A 448 -22.74 -24.91 16.69
N PHE A 449 -21.68 -24.15 16.92
CA PHE A 449 -21.58 -23.35 18.13
C PHE A 449 -22.56 -22.19 17.99
N ASN A 450 -23.73 -22.34 18.60
CA ASN A 450 -24.61 -21.22 18.92
C ASN A 450 -23.85 -20.27 19.86
N SER A 451 -23.10 -19.31 19.34
CA SER A 451 -22.44 -18.29 20.15
C SER A 451 -23.08 -16.93 19.92
N SER A 452 -23.81 -16.45 20.93
CA SER A 452 -24.43 -15.13 21.04
C SER A 452 -23.42 -13.97 21.25
N CYS A 453 -22.21 -14.07 20.72
CA CYS A 453 -21.14 -13.09 20.89
C CYS A 453 -20.79 -12.41 19.56
N GLY A 454 -21.14 -11.13 19.41
CA GLY A 454 -20.70 -10.24 18.32
C GLY A 454 -21.27 -10.49 16.92
N GLU A 455 -21.45 -9.43 16.12
CA GLU A 455 -22.06 -9.45 14.78
C GLU A 455 -21.12 -9.97 13.66
N VAL A 456 -19.80 -10.01 13.86
CA VAL A 456 -18.81 -10.38 12.83
C VAL A 456 -18.34 -11.81 13.02
N TRP A 457 -18.27 -12.56 11.91
CA TRP A 457 -17.74 -13.92 11.86
C TRP A 457 -16.42 -13.93 11.07
N THR A 458 -15.41 -14.59 11.62
CA THR A 458 -14.14 -14.92 10.97
C THR A 458 -13.87 -16.42 11.09
N GLU A 459 -13.03 -16.99 10.22
CA GLU A 459 -12.69 -18.43 10.31
C GLU A 459 -11.99 -18.79 11.63
N TYR A 460 -11.42 -17.83 12.35
CA TYR A 460 -10.86 -18.06 13.68
C TYR A 460 -11.92 -18.43 14.73
N ASP A 461 -13.17 -18.02 14.54
CA ASP A 461 -14.27 -18.34 15.45
C ASP A 461 -14.63 -19.83 15.41
N GLU A 462 -14.30 -20.52 14.31
CA GLU A 462 -14.50 -21.98 14.15
C GLU A 462 -13.31 -22.80 14.66
N MET A 463 -12.20 -22.15 15.04
CA MET A 463 -10.98 -22.83 15.48
C MET A 463 -11.00 -23.15 16.97
N SER A 464 -10.62 -24.39 17.32
CA SER A 464 -10.47 -24.78 18.73
C SER A 464 -9.29 -24.08 19.41
N ARG A 465 -9.43 -23.78 20.71
CA ARG A 465 -8.34 -23.19 21.53
C ARG A 465 -7.08 -24.05 21.54
N GLU A 466 -7.24 -25.38 21.51
CA GLU A 466 -6.12 -26.31 21.41
C GLU A 466 -5.36 -26.14 20.08
N ARG A 467 -6.07 -25.96 18.97
CA ARG A 467 -5.45 -25.72 17.66
C ARG A 467 -4.71 -24.38 17.62
N ILE A 468 -5.29 -23.32 18.18
CA ILE A 468 -4.64 -22.00 18.31
C ILE A 468 -3.34 -22.13 19.11
N ARG A 469 -3.37 -22.87 20.23
CA ARG A 469 -2.19 -23.14 21.06
C ARG A 469 -1.13 -23.93 20.27
N LYS A 470 -1.50 -25.00 19.58
CA LYS A 470 -0.59 -25.83 18.75
C LYS A 470 0.09 -25.06 17.61
N ILE A 471 -0.56 -24.02 17.08
CA ILE A 471 0.04 -23.12 16.08
C ILE A 471 1.12 -22.25 16.72
N ALA A 472 0.90 -21.78 17.95
CA ALA A 472 1.80 -20.86 18.65
C ALA A 472 2.91 -21.52 19.48
N GLU A 473 2.90 -22.85 19.66
CA GLU A 473 3.81 -23.60 20.53
C GLU A 473 5.27 -23.66 20.03
N ASN A 474 6.01 -22.55 20.18
CA ASN A 474 7.44 -22.41 19.84
C ASN A 474 7.79 -22.83 18.39
N LYS A 475 6.89 -22.53 17.45
CA LYS A 475 7.02 -22.87 16.04
C LYS A 475 7.58 -21.69 15.22
N ALA A 476 8.30 -22.05 14.17
CA ALA A 476 8.64 -21.15 13.07
C ALA A 476 8.14 -21.77 11.76
N TYR A 477 7.58 -20.93 10.90
CA TYR A 477 6.99 -21.30 9.62
C TYR A 477 7.84 -20.75 8.48
N THR A 478 8.21 -21.62 7.54
CA THR A 478 8.95 -21.28 6.33
C THR A 478 7.97 -20.98 5.20
N ALA A 479 8.47 -20.54 4.04
CA ALA A 479 7.61 -20.35 2.86
C ALA A 479 6.88 -21.63 2.42
N ARG A 480 7.34 -22.83 2.80
CA ARG A 480 6.64 -24.09 2.53
C ARG A 480 5.53 -24.34 3.54
N THR A 481 5.87 -24.41 4.83
CA THR A 481 4.92 -24.75 5.90
C THR A 481 3.88 -23.65 6.16
N LEU A 482 4.13 -22.44 5.66
CA LEU A 482 3.19 -21.33 5.71
C LEU A 482 1.86 -21.64 4.99
N PHE A 483 1.89 -22.33 3.85
CA PHE A 483 0.65 -22.65 3.14
C PHE A 483 -0.22 -23.63 3.93
N ASP A 484 0.40 -24.57 4.66
CA ASP A 484 -0.32 -25.47 5.58
C ASP A 484 -0.92 -24.70 6.77
N LEU A 485 -0.19 -23.71 7.30
CA LEU A 485 -0.72 -22.79 8.30
C LEU A 485 -1.95 -22.03 7.76
N LEU A 486 -1.86 -21.47 6.56
CA LEU A 486 -2.97 -20.73 5.94
C LEU A 486 -4.17 -21.62 5.65
N ARG A 487 -3.97 -22.86 5.19
CA ARG A 487 -5.06 -23.86 5.04
C ARG A 487 -5.73 -24.17 6.37
N SER A 488 -4.98 -24.12 7.48
CA SER A 488 -5.54 -24.33 8.81
C SER A 488 -6.30 -23.12 9.36
N VAL A 489 -5.91 -21.88 9.04
CA VAL A 489 -6.51 -20.66 9.62
C VAL A 489 -7.55 -19.97 8.72
N ALA A 490 -7.53 -20.27 7.43
CA ALA A 490 -8.42 -19.69 6.43
C ALA A 490 -8.73 -20.72 5.31
N PRO A 491 -9.34 -21.87 5.64
CA PRO A 491 -9.52 -22.99 4.71
C PRO A 491 -10.34 -22.62 3.47
N LYS A 492 -11.45 -21.89 3.64
CA LYS A 492 -12.34 -21.48 2.53
C LYS A 492 -11.61 -20.55 1.55
N MET A 493 -10.85 -19.58 2.08
CA MET A 493 -10.02 -18.69 1.25
C MET A 493 -8.96 -19.49 0.49
N MET A 494 -8.24 -20.40 1.15
CA MET A 494 -7.20 -21.19 0.50
C MET A 494 -7.78 -22.11 -0.58
N GLN A 495 -8.89 -22.79 -0.30
CA GLN A 495 -9.58 -23.64 -1.28
C GLN A 495 -9.95 -22.86 -2.55
N ARG A 496 -10.51 -21.66 -2.39
CA ARG A 496 -10.85 -20.78 -3.51
C ARG A 496 -9.60 -20.32 -4.26
N ALA A 497 -8.59 -19.85 -3.53
CA ALA A 497 -7.42 -19.23 -4.14
C ALA A 497 -6.51 -20.25 -4.86
N GLU A 498 -6.40 -21.48 -4.34
CA GLU A 498 -5.61 -22.57 -4.96
C GLU A 498 -6.19 -23.08 -6.28
N ALA A 499 -7.46 -22.76 -6.58
CA ALA A 499 -8.06 -22.97 -7.90
C ALA A 499 -7.49 -21.99 -8.95
N HIS A 500 -7.00 -20.82 -8.51
CA HIS A 500 -6.58 -19.73 -9.38
C HIS A 500 -5.08 -19.41 -9.34
N PHE A 501 -4.36 -19.83 -8.29
CA PHE A 501 -2.95 -19.52 -8.12
C PHE A 501 -2.14 -20.73 -7.69
N ALA A 502 -0.91 -20.79 -8.18
CA ALA A 502 0.12 -21.70 -7.72
C ALA A 502 1.35 -20.91 -7.25
N HIS A 503 2.06 -21.45 -6.28
CA HIS A 503 3.20 -20.80 -5.60
C HIS A 503 4.44 -21.70 -5.57
N GLY A 504 4.45 -22.75 -6.39
CA GLY A 504 5.50 -23.77 -6.43
C GLY A 504 6.70 -23.38 -7.30
N ILE A 505 7.50 -24.40 -7.61
CA ILE A 505 8.51 -24.39 -8.66
C ILE A 505 8.20 -25.56 -9.57
N SER A 506 8.23 -25.34 -10.88
CA SER A 506 8.05 -26.43 -11.83
C SER A 506 9.27 -27.35 -11.85
N GLU A 507 9.06 -28.66 -11.76
CA GLU A 507 10.12 -29.64 -12.03
C GLU A 507 10.38 -29.76 -13.53
N ASN A 508 9.31 -29.82 -14.32
CA ASN A 508 9.32 -29.89 -15.77
C ASN A 508 8.25 -28.95 -16.37
N LEU A 509 8.67 -27.88 -17.05
CA LEU A 509 7.74 -26.92 -17.67
C LEU A 509 7.02 -27.47 -18.91
N ASP A 510 7.42 -28.63 -19.42
CA ASP A 510 6.73 -29.32 -20.53
C ASP A 510 5.54 -30.18 -20.06
N ASP A 511 5.29 -30.27 -18.76
CA ASP A 511 4.13 -30.99 -18.23
C ASP A 511 2.82 -30.24 -18.62
N PRO A 512 1.86 -30.90 -19.31
CA PRO A 512 0.61 -30.29 -19.74
C PRO A 512 -0.21 -29.63 -18.63
N LYS A 513 0.01 -29.99 -17.36
CA LYS A 513 -0.67 -29.31 -16.24
C LYS A 513 -0.39 -27.81 -16.22
N TYR A 514 0.77 -27.36 -16.69
CA TYR A 514 1.15 -25.94 -16.72
C TYR A 514 0.39 -25.12 -17.78
N ASP A 515 -0.38 -25.79 -18.66
CA ASP A 515 -1.35 -25.14 -19.55
C ASP A 515 -2.59 -24.64 -18.81
N HIS A 516 -2.77 -25.00 -17.53
CA HIS A 516 -3.85 -24.47 -16.71
C HIS A 516 -3.55 -23.05 -16.22
N TYR A 517 -4.52 -22.15 -16.31
CA TYR A 517 -4.36 -20.71 -16.00
C TYR A 517 -3.83 -20.39 -14.61
N LYS A 518 -3.98 -21.33 -13.66
CA LYS A 518 -3.52 -21.15 -12.28
C LYS A 518 -2.01 -20.99 -12.14
N TYR A 519 -1.24 -21.47 -13.11
CA TYR A 519 0.23 -21.42 -13.11
C TYR A 519 0.79 -20.19 -13.84
N TRP A 520 -0.01 -19.53 -14.68
CA TRP A 520 0.46 -18.50 -15.61
C TRP A 520 0.95 -17.22 -14.94
N SER A 521 0.54 -16.97 -13.70
CA SER A 521 0.99 -15.85 -12.88
C SER A 521 2.27 -16.13 -12.09
N ASN A 522 2.73 -17.39 -12.01
CA ASN A 522 3.94 -17.75 -11.28
C ASN A 522 5.13 -17.85 -12.25
N PRO A 523 6.13 -16.93 -12.17
CA PRO A 523 7.29 -16.94 -13.06
C PRO A 523 8.20 -18.17 -12.89
N LEU A 524 8.02 -18.97 -11.83
CA LEU A 524 8.72 -20.24 -11.60
C LEU A 524 7.97 -21.47 -12.12
N GLU A 525 6.76 -21.28 -12.65
CA GLU A 525 5.90 -22.33 -13.21
C GLU A 525 5.40 -22.01 -14.62
N THR A 526 5.89 -20.93 -15.21
CA THR A 526 5.56 -20.53 -16.57
C THR A 526 6.79 -20.08 -17.36
N ARG A 527 6.67 -20.13 -18.69
CA ARG A 527 7.71 -19.67 -19.62
C ARG A 527 7.43 -18.25 -20.06
N LEU A 528 8.48 -17.50 -20.41
CA LEU A 528 8.32 -16.31 -21.22
C LEU A 528 7.86 -16.68 -22.64
N PRO A 529 7.19 -15.75 -23.35
CA PRO A 529 6.75 -15.97 -24.72
C PRO A 529 7.92 -16.16 -25.70
N ASP A 530 7.62 -16.71 -26.88
CA ASP A 530 8.59 -16.82 -27.97
C ASP A 530 8.70 -15.49 -28.72
N ALA A 531 9.47 -14.55 -28.16
CA ALA A 531 9.60 -13.19 -28.64
C ALA A 531 11.03 -12.65 -28.48
N PRO A 532 12.02 -13.15 -29.24
CA PRO A 532 13.45 -12.84 -29.02
C PRO A 532 13.80 -11.34 -29.09
N ASP A 533 13.08 -10.55 -29.88
CA ASP A 533 13.30 -9.10 -30.00
C ASP A 533 12.65 -8.27 -28.86
N MET A 534 11.86 -8.91 -28.00
CA MET A 534 11.19 -8.24 -26.88
C MET A 534 12.13 -8.12 -25.69
N GLU A 535 12.13 -6.95 -25.05
CA GLU A 535 12.99 -6.65 -23.90
C GLU A 535 12.18 -6.65 -22.59
N ILE A 536 12.76 -7.17 -21.50
CA ILE A 536 12.16 -7.14 -20.17
C ILE A 536 13.05 -6.34 -19.23
N TYR A 537 12.45 -5.39 -18.53
CA TYR A 537 13.13 -4.57 -17.53
C TYR A 537 12.51 -4.83 -16.15
N CYS A 538 13.37 -5.04 -15.14
CA CYS A 538 13.00 -5.00 -13.73
C CYS A 538 13.49 -3.67 -13.15
N LEU A 539 12.56 -2.74 -12.91
CA LEU A 539 12.81 -1.38 -12.43
C LEU A 539 12.36 -1.27 -10.98
N TYR A 540 13.24 -1.16 -9.99
CA TYR A 540 12.82 -1.14 -8.58
C TYR A 540 13.73 -0.33 -7.67
N GLY A 541 13.18 0.11 -6.55
CA GLY A 541 13.90 0.88 -5.56
C GLY A 541 14.76 0.00 -4.65
N VAL A 542 15.83 0.58 -4.13
CA VAL A 542 16.74 -0.08 -3.17
C VAL A 542 17.20 0.91 -2.11
N GLY A 543 17.68 0.39 -0.99
CA GLY A 543 18.13 1.15 0.17
C GLY A 543 17.02 1.51 1.15
N ILE A 544 15.86 0.84 1.08
CA ILE A 544 14.73 1.05 2.00
C ILE A 544 14.45 -0.23 2.82
N PRO A 545 14.28 -0.11 4.15
CA PRO A 545 13.86 -1.25 4.97
C PRO A 545 12.52 -1.82 4.50
N THR A 546 12.54 -3.07 4.04
CA THR A 546 11.37 -3.79 3.53
C THR A 546 11.08 -5.03 4.36
N GLU A 547 9.79 -5.28 4.65
CA GLU A 547 9.37 -6.37 5.53
C GLU A 547 9.72 -7.76 4.95
N ARG A 548 10.35 -8.61 5.77
CA ARG A 548 10.84 -9.93 5.34
C ARG A 548 10.30 -11.11 6.15
N ALA A 549 10.11 -10.92 7.45
CA ALA A 549 9.66 -11.95 8.39
C ALA A 549 9.09 -11.29 9.65
N TYR A 550 8.30 -12.05 10.41
CA TYR A 550 7.52 -11.55 11.54
C TYR A 550 7.67 -12.41 12.79
N VAL A 551 7.80 -11.74 13.93
CA VAL A 551 7.72 -12.34 15.25
C VAL A 551 6.30 -12.12 15.77
N TYR A 552 5.58 -13.21 16.01
CA TYR A 552 4.21 -13.22 16.47
C TYR A 552 4.12 -13.64 17.94
N LYS A 553 3.06 -13.19 18.62
CA LYS A 553 2.63 -13.69 19.92
C LYS A 553 1.13 -13.99 19.91
N SER A 554 0.71 -14.89 20.78
CA SER A 554 -0.71 -15.10 21.04
C SER A 554 -1.32 -13.89 21.73
N SER A 555 -2.56 -13.56 21.36
CA SER A 555 -3.36 -12.55 22.05
C SER A 555 -4.00 -13.18 23.30
N PRO A 556 -3.80 -12.61 24.50
CA PRO A 556 -4.28 -13.16 25.78
C PRO A 556 -5.77 -12.87 26.05
N SER A 557 -6.54 -12.45 25.04
CA SER A 557 -7.91 -11.99 25.25
C SER A 557 -8.86 -13.15 25.62
N GLU A 558 -9.53 -13.03 26.77
CA GLU A 558 -10.63 -13.91 27.20
C GLU A 558 -11.97 -13.61 26.49
N LYS A 559 -12.05 -12.55 25.67
CA LYS A 559 -13.24 -12.28 24.85
C LYS A 559 -13.49 -13.40 23.84
N CYS A 560 -14.77 -13.72 23.63
CA CYS A 560 -15.23 -14.90 22.90
C CYS A 560 -14.85 -14.95 21.41
N LYS A 561 -14.60 -13.79 20.77
CA LYS A 561 -14.15 -13.65 19.39
C LYS A 561 -13.11 -12.54 19.31
N ASN A 562 -11.93 -12.87 18.78
CA ASN A 562 -10.83 -11.94 18.49
C ASN A 562 -9.79 -12.69 17.64
N ILE A 563 -9.05 -11.96 16.80
CA ILE A 563 -7.90 -12.49 16.08
C ILE A 563 -6.86 -13.00 17.10
N PRO A 564 -6.51 -14.31 17.10
CA PRO A 564 -5.74 -14.91 18.19
C PRO A 564 -4.24 -14.64 18.11
N PHE A 565 -3.74 -14.13 16.98
CA PHE A 565 -2.33 -13.90 16.74
C PHE A 565 -2.08 -12.43 16.41
N ARG A 566 -1.01 -11.87 16.98
CA ARG A 566 -0.58 -10.50 16.70
C ARG A 566 0.93 -10.38 16.60
N ILE A 567 1.40 -9.43 15.81
CA ILE A 567 2.83 -9.12 15.72
C ILE A 567 3.30 -8.66 17.11
N ASP A 568 4.40 -9.25 17.58
CA ASP A 568 4.98 -8.91 18.86
C ASP A 568 5.80 -7.63 18.76
N SER A 569 5.14 -6.49 18.90
CA SER A 569 5.80 -5.17 18.92
C SER A 569 6.85 -5.00 20.02
N SER A 570 6.87 -5.88 21.04
CA SER A 570 7.90 -5.86 22.09
C SER A 570 9.19 -6.60 21.69
N ALA A 571 9.16 -7.37 20.59
CA ALA A 571 10.33 -8.03 20.06
C ALA A 571 11.18 -7.02 19.26
N GLU A 572 12.08 -6.34 19.96
CA GLU A 572 13.07 -5.42 19.41
C GLU A 572 14.47 -6.05 19.36
N GLY A 573 15.23 -5.74 18.31
CA GLY A 573 16.65 -6.08 18.24
C GLY A 573 17.54 -5.06 18.98
N GLU A 574 18.83 -5.34 19.09
CA GLU A 574 19.82 -4.34 19.55
C GLU A 574 19.94 -3.19 18.54
N GLU A 575 20.59 -2.09 18.94
CA GLU A 575 20.87 -0.96 18.05
C GLU A 575 21.63 -1.43 16.79
N GLY A 576 21.09 -1.11 15.61
CA GLY A 576 21.61 -1.62 14.32
C GLY A 576 21.12 -3.02 13.92
N SER A 577 20.21 -3.64 14.67
CA SER A 577 19.57 -4.92 14.28
C SER A 577 18.52 -4.75 13.18
N CYS A 578 18.31 -5.82 12.42
CA CYS A 578 17.27 -5.92 11.41
C CYS A 578 15.85 -6.08 11.99
N LEU A 579 15.74 -6.42 13.27
CA LEU A 579 14.47 -6.63 13.95
C LEU A 579 13.99 -5.32 14.56
N LYS A 580 12.86 -4.80 14.08
CA LYS A 580 12.18 -3.64 14.65
C LYS A 580 10.71 -3.93 14.88
N SER A 581 10.24 -3.75 16.11
CA SER A 581 8.85 -3.93 16.54
C SER A 581 8.19 -5.23 16.06
N GLY A 582 8.91 -6.35 16.20
CA GLY A 582 8.45 -7.67 15.78
C GLY A 582 8.54 -7.95 14.29
N VAL A 583 9.18 -7.08 13.50
CA VAL A 583 9.35 -7.26 12.05
C VAL A 583 10.83 -7.27 11.69
N TYR A 584 11.26 -8.29 10.96
CA TYR A 584 12.59 -8.35 10.36
C TYR A 584 12.57 -7.66 9.00
N PHE A 585 13.54 -6.77 8.78
CA PHE A 585 13.68 -6.01 7.55
C PHE A 585 14.88 -6.46 6.71
N VAL A 586 14.75 -6.33 5.38
CA VAL A 586 15.80 -6.50 4.37
C VAL A 586 15.80 -5.32 3.40
N ASP A 587 16.75 -5.29 2.48
CA ASP A 587 16.78 -4.30 1.40
C ASP A 587 15.60 -4.50 0.42
N GLY A 588 15.05 -3.38 -0.06
CA GLY A 588 13.96 -3.34 -1.03
C GLY A 588 13.42 -1.93 -1.21
N ASP A 589 12.15 -1.84 -1.61
CA ASP A 589 11.48 -0.58 -1.96
C ASP A 589 10.40 -0.16 -0.96
N GLU A 590 10.46 -0.62 0.31
CA GLU A 590 9.44 -0.48 1.38
C GLU A 590 8.37 -1.58 1.35
N SER A 591 8.01 -2.09 0.16
CA SER A 591 6.92 -3.06 0.00
C SER A 591 7.41 -4.40 -0.53
N VAL A 592 8.28 -4.39 -1.53
CA VAL A 592 8.78 -5.55 -2.25
C VAL A 592 10.28 -5.74 -1.95
N PRO A 593 10.66 -6.87 -1.33
CA PRO A 593 12.08 -7.17 -1.11
C PRO A 593 12.85 -7.27 -2.43
N VAL A 594 14.13 -6.85 -2.44
CA VAL A 594 15.01 -6.97 -3.62
C VAL A 594 14.98 -8.37 -4.21
N LEU A 595 14.97 -9.41 -3.36
CA LEU A 595 14.89 -10.80 -3.81
C LEU A 595 13.68 -11.03 -4.73
N SER A 596 12.50 -10.56 -4.34
CA SER A 596 11.27 -10.73 -5.13
C SER A 596 11.27 -9.90 -6.41
N ALA A 597 11.80 -8.68 -6.35
CA ALA A 597 11.83 -7.78 -7.50
C ALA A 597 12.89 -8.14 -8.55
N GLY A 598 14.07 -8.57 -8.10
CA GLY A 598 15.24 -8.72 -8.97
C GLY A 598 15.53 -10.14 -9.45
N PHE A 599 15.15 -11.19 -8.70
CA PHE A 599 15.65 -12.54 -8.95
C PHE A 599 15.40 -13.07 -10.36
N MET A 600 14.20 -12.83 -10.89
CA MET A 600 13.85 -13.30 -12.23
C MET A 600 14.71 -12.62 -13.30
N CYS A 601 14.91 -11.30 -13.25
CA CYS A 601 15.80 -10.63 -14.20
C CYS A 601 17.29 -10.96 -13.97
N ALA A 602 17.69 -11.22 -12.72
CA ALA A 602 19.09 -11.50 -12.33
C ALA A 602 19.57 -12.88 -12.76
N LYS A 603 18.70 -13.89 -12.63
CA LYS A 603 19.06 -15.30 -12.83
C LYS A 603 18.01 -16.09 -13.58
N GLY A 604 16.74 -16.01 -13.18
CA GLY A 604 15.67 -16.85 -13.73
C GLY A 604 15.47 -16.70 -15.24
N TRP A 605 15.53 -15.48 -15.75
CA TRP A 605 15.35 -15.10 -17.15
C TRP A 605 16.64 -14.56 -17.79
N ARG A 606 17.76 -14.56 -17.08
CA ARG A 606 19.01 -14.00 -17.58
C ARG A 606 19.59 -14.92 -18.66
N GLY A 607 19.61 -14.43 -19.90
CA GLY A 607 20.00 -15.23 -21.05
C GLY A 607 18.99 -16.32 -21.37
N ARG A 608 19.45 -17.42 -22.00
CA ARG A 608 18.56 -18.53 -22.38
C ARG A 608 18.46 -19.54 -21.23
N THR A 609 17.27 -19.65 -20.65
CA THR A 609 16.95 -20.58 -19.56
C THR A 609 15.64 -21.32 -19.88
N ARG A 610 15.27 -22.31 -19.07
CA ARG A 610 13.97 -22.98 -19.12
C ARG A 610 12.80 -22.03 -18.94
N PHE A 611 13.01 -20.92 -18.24
CA PHE A 611 12.00 -19.87 -18.00
C PHE A 611 12.01 -18.80 -19.09
N ASN A 612 13.16 -18.58 -19.77
CA ASN A 612 13.33 -17.68 -20.90
C ASN A 612 13.86 -18.45 -22.13
N PRO A 613 13.03 -19.28 -22.78
CA PRO A 613 13.49 -20.21 -23.83
C PRO A 613 13.92 -19.50 -25.11
N SER A 614 13.39 -18.31 -25.38
CA SER A 614 13.70 -17.45 -26.53
C SER A 614 14.95 -16.59 -26.30
N GLY A 615 15.48 -16.56 -25.07
CA GLY A 615 16.68 -15.78 -24.74
C GLY A 615 16.47 -14.27 -24.83
N MET A 616 15.27 -13.80 -24.53
CA MET A 616 14.94 -12.37 -24.51
C MET A 616 15.91 -11.58 -23.63
N ALA A 617 16.24 -10.37 -24.05
CA ALA A 617 17.11 -9.49 -23.27
C ALA A 617 16.40 -9.07 -21.97
N THR A 618 17.08 -9.27 -20.83
CA THR A 618 16.61 -8.88 -19.51
C THR A 618 17.55 -7.88 -18.86
N HIS A 619 16.97 -6.83 -18.29
CA HIS A 619 17.72 -5.74 -17.66
C HIS A 619 17.24 -5.47 -16.23
N ILE A 620 18.19 -5.19 -15.34
CA ILE A 620 17.91 -4.73 -13.97
C ILE A 620 18.27 -3.26 -13.87
N ARG A 621 17.34 -2.43 -13.41
CA ARG A 621 17.62 -1.03 -13.09
C ARG A 621 17.14 -0.68 -11.70
N GLU A 622 18.09 -0.46 -10.82
CA GLU A 622 17.86 -0.12 -9.43
C GLU A 622 17.96 1.39 -9.20
N TYR A 623 17.06 1.90 -8.36
CA TYR A 623 16.98 3.32 -8.01
C TYR A 623 17.22 3.46 -6.51
N ARG A 624 18.40 3.98 -6.15
CA ARG A 624 18.75 4.24 -4.75
C ARG A 624 17.82 5.29 -4.18
N HIS A 625 17.15 4.94 -3.09
CA HIS A 625 16.28 5.87 -2.40
C HIS A 625 17.07 7.04 -1.80
N LYS A 626 16.60 8.25 -2.09
CA LYS A 626 16.96 9.45 -1.35
C LYS A 626 15.67 10.11 -0.83
N PRO A 627 15.58 10.38 0.48
CA PRO A 627 14.44 11.11 1.02
C PRO A 627 14.40 12.52 0.44
N PRO A 628 13.21 13.13 0.27
CA PRO A 628 13.07 14.50 -0.20
C PRO A 628 13.90 15.47 0.67
N ALA A 629 14.54 16.44 0.05
CA ALA A 629 15.40 17.41 0.73
C ALA A 629 14.59 18.46 1.50
N SER A 630 13.32 18.67 1.15
CA SER A 630 12.40 19.58 1.85
C SER A 630 10.95 19.09 1.80
N LEU A 631 10.13 19.54 2.77
CA LEU A 631 8.68 19.26 2.80
C LEU A 631 7.94 19.84 1.56
N LEU A 632 8.51 20.87 0.93
CA LEU A 632 7.96 21.53 -0.26
C LEU A 632 8.20 20.73 -1.56
N GLU A 633 9.16 19.81 -1.56
CA GLU A 633 9.50 18.99 -2.73
C GLU A 633 8.43 17.92 -3.03
N GLY A 634 7.49 17.69 -2.12
CA GLY A 634 6.45 16.69 -2.28
C GLY A 634 7.04 15.27 -2.32
N ARG A 635 6.77 14.51 -3.40
CA ARG A 635 7.41 13.21 -3.63
C ARG A 635 8.86 13.43 -4.04
N GLY A 636 9.81 12.80 -3.34
CA GLY A 636 11.23 12.94 -3.63
C GLY A 636 11.55 12.57 -5.08
N MET A 637 12.20 13.47 -5.82
CA MET A 637 12.59 13.28 -7.23
C MET A 637 13.54 12.09 -7.44
N GLU A 638 14.17 11.62 -6.37
CA GLU A 638 15.05 10.46 -6.32
C GLU A 638 14.53 9.39 -5.33
N SER A 639 13.22 9.39 -5.03
CA SER A 639 12.64 8.38 -4.15
C SER A 639 12.67 7.00 -4.82
N GLY A 640 13.14 6.01 -4.07
CA GLY A 640 13.02 4.60 -4.42
C GLY A 640 11.83 3.89 -3.73
N ALA A 641 10.94 4.62 -3.04
CA ALA A 641 9.83 3.96 -2.34
C ALA A 641 8.81 3.41 -3.35
N HIS A 642 8.18 2.29 -3.02
CA HIS A 642 7.44 1.42 -3.96
C HIS A 642 6.44 2.16 -4.86
N VAL A 643 5.74 3.16 -4.30
CA VAL A 643 4.78 4.00 -5.03
C VAL A 643 5.41 5.30 -5.52
N ASP A 644 6.31 5.90 -4.74
CA ASP A 644 6.93 7.19 -5.09
C ASP A 644 7.97 7.07 -6.22
N ILE A 645 8.46 5.87 -6.50
CA ILE A 645 9.40 5.59 -7.59
C ILE A 645 8.85 6.00 -8.97
N MET A 646 7.52 6.07 -9.13
CA MET A 646 6.88 6.59 -10.36
C MET A 646 7.10 8.09 -10.56
N GLY A 647 7.52 8.82 -9.52
CA GLY A 647 7.99 10.20 -9.58
C GLY A 647 9.52 10.32 -9.72
N ASN A 648 10.26 9.21 -9.73
CA ASN A 648 11.71 9.23 -9.81
C ASN A 648 12.17 9.67 -11.20
N VAL A 649 13.00 10.72 -11.23
CA VAL A 649 13.49 11.34 -12.48
C VAL A 649 14.18 10.32 -13.38
N ALA A 650 15.07 9.50 -12.84
CA ALA A 650 15.82 8.52 -13.62
C ALA A 650 14.90 7.41 -14.16
N LEU A 651 13.90 6.99 -13.39
CA LEU A 651 12.93 5.97 -13.83
C LEU A 651 12.08 6.50 -14.98
N ILE A 652 11.57 7.72 -14.83
CA ILE A 652 10.77 8.38 -15.87
C ILE A 652 11.59 8.51 -17.15
N GLU A 653 12.87 8.90 -17.06
CA GLU A 653 13.75 8.98 -18.23
C GLU A 653 13.95 7.63 -18.92
N ASP A 654 14.19 6.57 -18.15
CA ASP A 654 14.35 5.22 -18.71
C ASP A 654 13.06 4.79 -19.44
N VAL A 655 11.89 5.03 -18.86
CA VAL A 655 10.59 4.73 -19.50
C VAL A 655 10.38 5.55 -20.77
N LEU A 656 10.65 6.86 -20.72
CA LEU A 656 10.49 7.74 -21.88
C LEU A 656 11.43 7.35 -23.03
N ARG A 657 12.70 7.05 -22.73
CA ARG A 657 13.69 6.67 -23.74
C ARG A 657 13.32 5.36 -24.43
N VAL A 658 12.92 4.33 -23.68
CA VAL A 658 12.48 3.04 -24.26
C VAL A 658 11.19 3.20 -25.05
N ALA A 659 10.23 3.99 -24.55
CA ALA A 659 9.00 4.30 -25.29
C ALA A 659 9.26 5.08 -26.60
N ALA A 660 10.33 5.87 -26.64
CA ALA A 660 10.82 6.56 -27.83
C ALA A 660 11.70 5.68 -28.76
N GLY A 661 11.94 4.41 -28.40
CA GLY A 661 12.62 3.43 -29.26
C GLY A 661 14.02 3.00 -28.81
N ALA A 662 14.53 3.56 -27.70
CA ALA A 662 15.82 3.14 -27.16
C ALA A 662 15.78 1.68 -26.67
N THR A 663 16.90 0.99 -26.85
CA THR A 663 17.18 -0.34 -26.34
C THR A 663 17.79 -0.28 -24.95
N GLY A 664 17.85 -1.43 -24.28
CA GLY A 664 18.45 -1.55 -22.96
C GLY A 664 19.92 -1.10 -22.94
N ALA A 665 20.66 -1.39 -24.01
CA ALA A 665 22.04 -0.96 -24.17
C ALA A 665 22.16 0.58 -24.26
N GLU A 666 21.27 1.24 -25.00
CA GLU A 666 21.29 2.70 -25.20
C GLU A 666 20.90 3.49 -23.94
N ILE A 667 20.08 2.92 -23.05
CA ILE A 667 19.81 3.51 -21.73
C ILE A 667 20.86 3.15 -20.68
N GLY A 668 21.95 2.45 -21.06
CA GLY A 668 23.09 2.14 -20.18
C GLY A 668 23.06 0.75 -19.52
N GLY A 669 22.20 -0.16 -19.97
CA GLY A 669 22.20 -1.56 -19.55
C GLY A 669 21.74 -1.79 -18.10
N ASP A 670 22.41 -2.70 -17.41
CA ASP A 670 22.12 -3.01 -16.01
C ASP A 670 22.69 -1.95 -15.06
N LYS A 671 21.87 -1.56 -14.09
CA LYS A 671 22.23 -0.67 -12.99
C LYS A 671 21.88 -1.35 -11.68
N ILE A 672 22.88 -1.95 -11.03
CA ILE A 672 22.72 -2.77 -9.83
C ILE A 672 23.54 -2.17 -8.69
N TYR A 673 22.90 -2.01 -7.54
CA TYR A 673 23.45 -1.49 -6.30
C TYR A 673 23.28 -2.45 -5.12
N SER A 674 22.26 -3.28 -5.15
CA SER A 674 21.94 -4.30 -4.16
C SER A 674 22.79 -5.56 -4.33
N ASP A 675 22.69 -6.47 -3.36
CA ASP A 675 23.35 -7.77 -3.40
C ASP A 675 22.60 -8.82 -4.25
N ILE A 676 21.69 -8.42 -5.14
CA ILE A 676 20.82 -9.35 -5.88
C ILE A 676 21.57 -10.44 -6.64
N LEU A 677 22.72 -10.12 -7.24
CA LEU A 677 23.53 -11.11 -7.96
C LEU A 677 24.04 -12.19 -7.00
N ARG A 678 24.62 -11.78 -5.87
CA ARG A 678 25.08 -12.70 -4.80
C ARG A 678 23.93 -13.53 -4.24
N MET A 679 22.78 -12.91 -3.96
CA MET A 679 21.59 -13.61 -3.48
C MET A 679 21.13 -14.68 -4.49
N SER A 680 21.14 -14.33 -5.78
CA SER A 680 20.74 -15.23 -6.85
C SER A 680 21.68 -16.42 -7.01
N GLU A 681 22.99 -16.25 -6.81
CA GLU A 681 23.98 -17.33 -6.86
C GLU A 681 23.75 -18.38 -5.76
N ARG A 682 23.37 -17.94 -4.55
CA ARG A 682 23.10 -18.84 -3.42
C ARG A 682 21.82 -19.66 -3.59
N ILE A 683 20.89 -19.22 -4.44
CA ILE A 683 19.64 -19.95 -4.73
C ILE A 683 19.92 -21.05 -5.75
N ASN A 684 19.84 -22.29 -5.30
CA ASN A 684 20.00 -23.47 -6.16
C ASN A 684 18.68 -23.81 -6.86
N ILE A 685 18.54 -23.34 -8.10
CA ILE A 685 17.42 -23.65 -8.98
C ILE A 685 17.97 -24.17 -10.32
N ARG A 686 17.31 -25.18 -10.88
CA ARG A 686 17.63 -25.67 -12.23
C ARG A 686 17.17 -24.64 -13.25
N LEU A 687 18.10 -24.12 -14.04
CA LEU A 687 17.83 -23.19 -15.15
C LEU A 687 17.71 -23.90 -16.49
#